data_AF-A0A1E5G8K5-F1
#
_entry.id   AF-A0A1E5G8K5-F1
#
_cell.length_a   1.000
_cell.length_b   1.000
_cell.length_c   1.000
_cell.angle_alpha   90.00
_cell.angle_beta   90.00
_cell.angle_gamma   90.00
#
_symmetry.space_group_name_H-M   'P 1'
#
loop_
_entity.id
_entity.type
_entity.pdbx_description
1 polymer ?
#
loop_
_entity_poly.entity_id
_entity_poly.type
_entity_poly.pdbx_seq_one_letter_code
_entity_poly.pdbx_strand_id
1 'polypeptide(L)'
;MKNRPKFIAFLFLLVLSLSFAISSFAQNNEKNQNFEMKATKNEQLDRLFRNSYDVFKDLRNDLGVYRDSILLEPGENYHPSSVAATGVGLMSLTIADKKNWEENAVEKARKTVATMTDQTAGFHADRTSNGFYRHFINMETGVQEWNSEYSTIDTAIFLVGAMFAEKYFNDAALSESVAKLYHSIDFEAAIADIDTGGIYLTMNEDGTGGSNSITLPYNEYIIVAWLAYNQNISNPESKAVKFWQNHYATPDKLLNKQFADVSLLTDHPDHYLSSFTLLFPYYMVNMFSESNEYNVYIENGYKADKLWSEGTKKTASYEWGNGPGASPEGYGYHADAINNNELITISPHIIAGFLPVNPSGTQDLLDLYANKKGIYRLQSDSSKEILWRYSVVDPAWKANSIQGIDYSTFIFGLATLDDDIGLTFFQDNNNFFTKVDFDLNGGTGEIPPAQHLTVGDTLQEPTTKPTRPDYTFAGWSRTVDGSAGAWNFSEGMTPTQDLTLYAQWEMDKHTVTFDLNGGTSEVPPIQSVGVGVNIETPTPDPTRLGYTFAGWSTNIAGSEKVWNFSMDVMPDKDLTLYAQWRINTYTVTFDLNGGGSPVPAEQNIAFGSKVMEPTPAPTRSGHTFIGWYDAEDNVWDFRKMSMPDSDIKLYAHWKKLGLDNITTDNGNVLKKENIPTTKSNTLPKTGEKVEFVGICGLLLVSSLVVVIYKKNM
;
A
#
# COMPACT_ATOMS: atom_id res chain seq x y z
N MET A 1 20.98 65.97 74.58
CA MET A 1 20.79 64.96 73.51
C MET A 1 22.14 64.57 72.90
N LYS A 2 22.15 63.49 72.11
CA LYS A 2 23.25 62.89 71.30
C LYS A 2 24.15 61.86 72.00
N ASN A 3 24.41 60.78 71.26
CA ASN A 3 25.26 59.60 71.54
C ASN A 3 24.67 58.36 72.23
N ARG A 4 23.37 58.07 72.01
CA ARG A 4 22.85 56.68 71.98
C ARG A 4 22.19 56.31 70.63
N PRO A 5 22.97 56.06 69.55
CA PRO A 5 22.46 55.29 68.40
C PRO A 5 23.25 54.01 68.08
N LYS A 6 24.54 53.91 68.48
CA LYS A 6 25.43 52.84 67.99
C LYS A 6 25.17 51.46 68.61
N PHE A 7 24.74 51.40 69.89
CA PHE A 7 24.55 50.11 70.57
C PHE A 7 23.28 49.36 70.12
N ILE A 8 22.19 50.10 69.88
CA ILE A 8 20.93 49.51 69.38
C ILE A 8 21.10 49.05 67.93
N ALA A 9 21.79 49.83 67.09
CA ALA A 9 22.08 49.43 65.70
C ALA A 9 22.95 48.17 65.63
N PHE A 10 23.96 48.03 66.52
CA PHE A 10 24.80 46.84 66.57
C PHE A 10 24.02 45.60 67.04
N LEU A 11 23.13 45.74 68.02
CA LEU A 11 22.26 44.65 68.47
C LEU A 11 21.26 44.24 67.38
N PHE A 12 20.68 45.20 66.65
CA PHE A 12 19.79 44.92 65.52
C PHE A 12 20.50 44.21 64.37
N LEU A 13 21.73 44.63 64.02
CA LEU A 13 22.56 43.96 63.02
C LEU A 13 22.94 42.54 63.44
N LEU A 14 23.28 42.33 64.73
CA LEU A 14 23.59 41.00 65.26
C LEU A 14 22.38 40.07 65.21
N VAL A 15 21.18 40.55 65.59
CA VAL A 15 19.95 39.77 65.51
C VAL A 15 19.56 39.48 64.05
N LEU A 16 19.68 40.46 63.14
CA LEU A 16 19.43 40.22 61.71
C LEU A 16 20.40 39.18 61.14
N SER A 17 21.70 39.27 61.42
CA SER A 17 22.68 38.32 60.91
C SER A 17 22.50 36.93 61.51
N LEU A 18 22.09 36.82 62.77
CA LEU A 18 21.72 35.54 63.39
C LEU A 18 20.45 34.94 62.74
N SER A 19 19.40 35.74 62.52
CA SER A 19 18.18 35.30 61.83
C SER A 19 18.44 34.86 60.38
N PHE A 20 19.29 35.57 59.64
CA PHE A 20 19.71 35.16 58.30
C PHE A 20 20.55 33.87 58.30
N ALA A 21 21.46 33.71 59.27
CA ALA A 21 22.25 32.49 59.42
C ALA A 21 21.37 31.27 59.78
N ILE A 22 20.40 31.43 60.70
CA ILE A 22 19.45 30.37 61.08
C ILE A 22 18.55 30.00 59.91
N SER A 23 18.04 30.98 59.16
CA SER A 23 17.22 30.75 57.95
C SER A 23 18.02 30.00 56.86
N SER A 24 19.24 30.44 56.57
CA SER A 24 20.16 29.77 55.64
C SER A 24 20.48 28.32 56.05
N PHE A 25 20.73 28.08 57.35
CA PHE A 25 21.01 26.75 57.88
C PHE A 25 19.78 25.83 57.81
N ALA A 26 18.59 26.34 58.13
CA ALA A 26 17.34 25.59 58.01
C ALA A 26 17.06 25.22 56.53
N GLN A 27 17.20 26.18 55.62
CA GLN A 27 16.94 25.97 54.19
C GLN A 27 17.96 25.01 53.52
N ASN A 28 19.21 24.97 54.01
CA ASN A 28 20.19 23.97 53.58
C ASN A 28 19.92 22.59 54.18
N ASN A 29 19.46 22.49 55.43
CA ASN A 29 19.05 21.21 56.01
C ASN A 29 17.82 20.64 55.30
N GLU A 30 16.81 21.46 54.99
CA GLU A 30 15.65 21.03 54.18
C GLU A 30 16.08 20.55 52.79
N LYS A 31 17.00 21.25 52.12
CA LYS A 31 17.54 20.80 50.83
C LYS A 31 18.29 19.48 50.92
N ASN A 32 19.13 19.29 51.94
CA ASN A 32 19.87 18.05 52.14
C ASN A 32 18.93 16.89 52.48
N GLN A 33 17.94 17.10 53.36
CA GLN A 33 16.92 16.09 53.66
C GLN A 33 16.08 15.73 52.44
N ASN A 34 15.70 16.71 51.60
CA ASN A 34 14.99 16.45 50.35
C ASN A 34 15.86 15.70 49.33
N PHE A 35 17.17 15.95 49.30
CA PHE A 35 18.10 15.19 48.46
C PHE A 35 18.29 13.75 48.96
N GLU A 36 18.52 13.55 50.27
CA GLU A 36 18.62 12.24 50.90
C GLU A 36 17.33 11.43 50.72
N MET A 37 16.16 12.02 50.98
CA MET A 37 14.86 11.36 50.72
C MET A 37 14.67 10.99 49.25
N LYS A 38 15.10 11.83 48.30
CA LYS A 38 15.01 11.50 46.87
C LYS A 38 15.94 10.33 46.51
N ALA A 39 17.17 10.33 47.01
CA ALA A 39 18.11 9.24 46.82
C ALA A 39 17.56 7.92 47.38
N THR A 40 17.08 7.92 48.63
CA THR A 40 16.51 6.72 49.28
C THR A 40 15.27 6.18 48.56
N LYS A 41 14.43 7.06 47.96
CA LYS A 41 13.28 6.62 47.14
C LYS A 41 13.72 5.88 45.88
N ASN A 42 14.72 6.41 45.17
CA ASN A 42 15.29 5.75 43.99
C ASN A 42 15.89 4.38 44.36
N GLU A 43 16.74 4.32 45.41
CA GLU A 43 17.34 3.05 45.89
C GLU A 43 16.29 1.97 46.23
N GLN A 44 15.13 2.36 46.77
CA GLN A 44 14.04 1.42 47.06
C GLN A 44 13.37 0.90 45.79
N LEU A 45 13.15 1.78 44.79
CA LEU A 45 12.55 1.42 43.51
C LEU A 45 13.50 0.52 42.69
N ASP A 46 14.78 0.89 42.60
CA ASP A 46 15.83 0.13 41.91
C ASP A 46 15.94 -1.30 42.48
N ARG A 47 15.84 -1.43 43.81
CA ARG A 47 15.83 -2.75 44.48
C ARG A 47 14.55 -3.53 44.18
N LEU A 48 13.36 -2.90 44.20
CA LEU A 48 12.12 -3.58 43.83
C LEU A 48 12.16 -4.04 42.37
N PHE A 49 12.70 -3.22 41.47
CA PHE A 49 12.89 -3.55 40.06
C PHE A 49 13.86 -4.71 39.89
N ARG A 50 15.04 -4.67 40.52
CA ARG A 50 16.00 -5.79 40.48
C ARG A 50 15.41 -7.09 41.04
N ASN A 51 14.78 -7.03 42.22
CA ASN A 51 14.18 -8.20 42.86
C ASN A 51 13.01 -8.77 42.05
N SER A 52 12.33 -7.94 41.23
CA SER A 52 11.28 -8.44 40.34
C SER A 52 11.80 -9.36 39.24
N TYR A 53 13.01 -9.13 38.71
CA TYR A 53 13.66 -10.08 37.80
C TYR A 53 14.10 -11.37 38.52
N ASP A 54 14.50 -11.28 39.78
CA ASP A 54 14.89 -12.48 40.54
C ASP A 54 13.71 -13.47 40.71
N VAL A 55 12.44 -13.02 40.68
CA VAL A 55 11.28 -13.91 40.55
C VAL A 55 11.33 -14.71 39.24
N PHE A 56 11.54 -14.05 38.09
CA PHE A 56 11.65 -14.74 36.80
C PHE A 56 12.87 -15.65 36.70
N LYS A 57 13.95 -15.30 37.39
CA LYS A 57 15.13 -16.16 37.54
C LYS A 57 14.82 -17.44 38.33
N ASP A 58 14.04 -17.35 39.41
CA ASP A 58 13.61 -18.51 40.20
C ASP A 58 12.54 -19.36 39.50
N LEU A 59 11.74 -18.78 38.60
CA LEU A 59 10.74 -19.50 37.83
C LEU A 59 11.38 -20.41 36.75
N ARG A 60 12.51 -19.99 36.16
CA ARG A 60 13.18 -20.64 35.02
C ARG A 60 13.99 -21.89 35.43
N ASN A 61 13.87 -23.00 34.71
CA ASN A 61 14.78 -24.16 34.87
C ASN A 61 15.96 -24.18 33.87
N ASP A 62 16.81 -25.20 33.97
CA ASP A 62 17.98 -25.39 33.10
C ASP A 62 17.62 -25.69 31.63
N LEU A 63 16.46 -26.31 31.38
CA LEU A 63 15.93 -26.52 30.03
C LEU A 63 15.38 -25.22 29.41
N GLY A 64 15.14 -24.20 30.23
CA GLY A 64 14.76 -22.85 29.83
C GLY A 64 13.27 -22.56 29.84
N VAL A 65 12.46 -23.48 30.35
CA VAL A 65 11.02 -23.25 30.54
C VAL A 65 10.75 -22.68 31.94
N TYR A 66 9.64 -21.96 32.10
CA TYR A 66 9.32 -21.21 33.31
C TYR A 66 8.12 -21.84 34.00
N ARG A 67 8.25 -22.20 35.28
CA ARG A 67 7.13 -22.68 36.09
C ARG A 67 6.03 -21.63 36.15
N ASP A 68 4.79 -22.07 36.35
CA ASP A 68 3.64 -21.20 36.60
C ASP A 68 3.91 -20.21 37.74
N SER A 69 4.32 -20.72 38.89
CA SER A 69 4.49 -19.92 40.10
C SER A 69 5.58 -20.45 41.02
N ILE A 70 6.26 -19.56 41.74
CA ILE A 70 7.09 -19.91 42.90
C ILE A 70 6.25 -19.87 44.18
N LEU A 71 6.53 -20.79 45.11
CA LEU A 71 5.97 -20.72 46.46
C LEU A 71 6.65 -19.61 47.28
N LEU A 72 5.90 -19.00 48.19
CA LEU A 72 6.39 -18.01 49.15
C LEU A 72 6.71 -18.62 50.52
N GLU A 73 6.00 -19.69 50.90
CA GLU A 73 6.22 -20.45 52.13
C GLU A 73 6.98 -21.76 51.87
N PRO A 74 7.79 -22.28 52.81
CA PRO A 74 8.53 -23.54 52.63
C PRO A 74 7.61 -24.74 52.38
N GLY A 75 7.86 -25.49 51.31
CA GLY A 75 7.07 -26.66 50.91
C GLY A 75 7.68 -27.41 49.73
N GLU A 76 6.98 -28.43 49.21
CA GLU A 76 7.36 -29.08 47.95
C GLU A 76 7.14 -28.09 46.79
N ASN A 77 8.22 -27.51 46.30
CA ASN A 77 8.23 -26.46 45.28
C ASN A 77 8.03 -27.04 43.86
N TYR A 78 6.90 -27.73 43.64
CA TYR A 78 6.49 -28.25 42.33
C TYR A 78 5.23 -27.55 41.81
N HIS A 79 5.43 -26.74 40.77
CA HIS A 79 4.40 -26.33 39.84
C HIS A 79 4.91 -26.60 38.41
N PRO A 80 4.04 -26.97 37.46
CA PRO A 80 4.43 -27.24 36.08
C PRO A 80 4.91 -25.96 35.38
N SER A 81 5.50 -26.10 34.20
CA SER A 81 5.77 -24.98 33.31
C SER A 81 4.46 -24.38 32.81
N SER A 82 4.31 -23.06 32.89
CA SER A 82 3.27 -22.32 32.17
C SER A 82 3.86 -21.81 30.85
N VAL A 83 3.11 -21.99 29.76
CA VAL A 83 3.54 -21.54 28.44
C VAL A 83 3.49 -20.00 28.35
N ALA A 84 2.46 -19.37 28.91
CA ALA A 84 2.42 -17.91 29.06
C ALA A 84 3.55 -17.37 29.94
N ALA A 85 3.84 -18.00 31.08
CA ALA A 85 4.96 -17.62 31.94
C ALA A 85 6.31 -17.74 31.23
N THR A 86 6.45 -18.69 30.30
CA THR A 86 7.65 -18.84 29.46
C THR A 86 7.76 -17.69 28.44
N GLY A 87 6.64 -17.20 27.89
CA GLY A 87 6.59 -16.01 27.05
C GLY A 87 7.02 -14.73 27.77
N VAL A 88 6.37 -14.38 28.89
CA VAL A 88 6.77 -13.19 29.67
C VAL A 88 8.15 -13.34 30.31
N GLY A 89 8.60 -14.58 30.57
CA GLY A 89 9.94 -14.91 31.02
C GLY A 89 11.02 -14.54 30.01
N LEU A 90 10.75 -14.70 28.70
CA LEU A 90 11.63 -14.25 27.62
C LEU A 90 11.70 -12.72 27.55
N MET A 91 10.58 -12.01 27.69
CA MET A 91 10.56 -10.53 27.79
C MET A 91 11.28 -10.02 29.05
N SER A 92 11.17 -10.73 30.17
CA SER A 92 11.90 -10.40 31.41
C SER A 92 13.41 -10.64 31.28
N LEU A 93 13.82 -11.60 30.44
CA LEU A 93 15.22 -11.91 30.16
C LEU A 93 15.90 -10.86 29.28
N THR A 94 15.20 -10.23 28.34
CA THR A 94 15.74 -9.10 27.55
C THR A 94 15.95 -7.85 28.42
N ILE A 95 15.02 -7.57 29.36
CA ILE A 95 15.18 -6.53 30.38
C ILE A 95 16.43 -6.78 31.24
N ALA A 96 16.64 -8.03 31.68
CA ALA A 96 17.81 -8.38 32.48
C ALA A 96 19.13 -8.29 31.71
N ASP A 97 19.15 -8.66 30.43
CA ASP A 97 20.31 -8.46 29.56
C ASP A 97 20.65 -6.97 29.41
N LYS A 98 19.63 -6.16 29.08
CA LYS A 98 19.74 -4.69 28.94
C LYS A 98 20.32 -4.02 30.18
N LYS A 99 19.97 -4.52 31.38
CA LYS A 99 20.50 -4.04 32.67
C LYS A 99 21.76 -4.77 33.16
N ASN A 100 22.33 -5.70 32.38
CA ASN A 100 23.48 -6.53 32.74
C ASN A 100 23.28 -7.31 34.05
N TRP A 101 22.06 -7.78 34.30
CA TRP A 101 21.67 -8.57 35.48
C TRP A 101 21.82 -10.08 35.27
N GLU A 102 21.88 -10.52 34.02
CA GLU A 102 21.99 -11.92 33.64
C GLU A 102 23.06 -12.10 32.57
N GLU A 103 23.87 -13.16 32.70
CA GLU A 103 24.92 -13.49 31.72
C GLU A 103 24.40 -14.50 30.70
N ASN A 104 24.89 -14.40 29.46
CA ASN A 104 24.55 -15.31 28.35
C ASN A 104 23.02 -15.35 28.07
N ALA A 105 22.37 -14.19 28.10
CA ALA A 105 20.92 -14.11 27.97
C ALA A 105 20.41 -14.56 26.59
N VAL A 106 21.15 -14.27 25.52
CA VAL A 106 20.82 -14.77 24.17
C VAL A 106 20.94 -16.29 24.07
N GLU A 107 21.93 -16.92 24.72
CA GLU A 107 22.03 -18.38 24.85
C GLU A 107 20.82 -18.94 25.61
N LYS A 108 20.39 -18.27 26.68
CA LYS A 108 19.21 -18.66 27.46
C LYS A 108 17.91 -18.54 26.65
N ALA A 109 17.75 -17.48 25.85
CA ALA A 109 16.60 -17.30 24.97
C ALA A 109 16.57 -18.37 23.85
N ARG A 110 17.70 -18.60 23.16
CA ARG A 110 17.86 -19.71 22.21
C ARG A 110 17.49 -21.05 22.84
N LYS A 111 17.98 -21.33 24.05
CA LYS A 111 17.69 -22.59 24.76
C LYS A 111 16.19 -22.75 25.04
N THR A 112 15.51 -21.69 25.48
CA THR A 112 14.06 -21.69 25.72
C THR A 112 13.28 -21.99 24.44
N VAL A 113 13.52 -21.26 23.35
CA VAL A 113 12.80 -21.48 22.07
C VAL A 113 13.13 -22.85 21.47
N ALA A 114 14.39 -23.30 21.52
CA ALA A 114 14.80 -24.63 21.08
C ALA A 114 14.10 -25.75 21.88
N THR A 115 13.97 -25.61 23.20
CA THR A 115 13.24 -26.57 24.04
C THR A 115 11.75 -26.62 23.69
N MET A 116 11.11 -25.47 23.50
CA MET A 116 9.69 -25.38 23.15
C MET A 116 9.38 -25.78 21.69
N THR A 117 10.38 -25.88 20.81
CA THR A 117 10.24 -26.29 19.40
C THR A 117 10.79 -27.71 19.13
N ASP A 118 10.79 -28.57 20.16
CA ASP A 118 11.20 -29.98 20.11
C ASP A 118 12.67 -30.22 19.68
N GLN A 119 13.53 -29.20 19.78
CA GLN A 119 14.97 -29.30 19.46
C GLN A 119 15.82 -29.73 20.68
N THR A 120 15.25 -29.76 21.88
CA THR A 120 15.91 -30.32 23.08
C THR A 120 15.57 -31.80 23.24
N ALA A 121 16.57 -32.67 23.18
CA ALA A 121 16.38 -34.12 23.34
C ALA A 121 15.74 -34.47 24.69
N GLY A 122 14.67 -35.27 24.66
CA GLY A 122 13.92 -35.72 25.85
C GLY A 122 12.80 -34.78 26.31
N PHE A 123 12.69 -33.59 25.73
CA PHE A 123 11.60 -32.64 25.99
C PHE A 123 10.76 -32.47 24.72
N HIS A 124 9.46 -32.75 24.79
CA HIS A 124 8.52 -32.59 23.69
C HIS A 124 7.33 -31.80 24.19
N ALA A 125 7.18 -30.56 23.71
CA ALA A 125 6.11 -29.68 24.17
C ALA A 125 4.78 -30.15 23.57
N ASP A 126 3.83 -30.54 24.42
CA ASP A 126 2.52 -31.05 23.95
C ASP A 126 1.74 -29.94 23.21
N ARG A 127 1.38 -30.24 21.96
CA ARG A 127 0.75 -29.34 21.00
C ARG A 127 -0.33 -30.02 20.17
N THR A 128 -1.32 -29.25 19.73
CA THR A 128 -2.29 -29.67 18.71
C THR A 128 -1.61 -29.84 17.33
N SER A 129 -2.29 -30.51 16.40
CA SER A 129 -1.82 -30.65 15.01
C SER A 129 -1.68 -29.34 14.23
N ASN A 130 -2.20 -28.23 14.75
CA ASN A 130 -2.02 -26.86 14.23
C ASN A 130 -1.27 -25.92 15.18
N GLY A 131 -0.47 -26.48 16.11
CA GLY A 131 0.61 -25.79 16.80
C GLY A 131 0.30 -25.20 18.18
N PHE A 132 -0.96 -25.22 18.63
CA PHE A 132 -1.32 -24.66 19.93
C PHE A 132 -0.82 -25.52 21.09
N TYR A 133 -0.12 -24.90 22.04
CA TYR A 133 0.47 -25.55 23.20
C TYR A 133 -0.57 -25.79 24.30
N ARG A 134 -0.28 -26.78 25.16
CA ARG A 134 -0.92 -26.88 26.47
C ARG A 134 -0.66 -25.63 27.31
N HIS A 135 -1.63 -25.24 28.13
CA HIS A 135 -1.46 -24.21 29.17
C HIS A 135 -0.31 -24.60 30.13
N PHE A 136 -0.36 -25.83 30.67
CA PHE A 136 0.64 -26.36 31.59
C PHE A 136 1.33 -27.61 31.05
N ILE A 137 2.67 -27.61 31.10
CA ILE A 137 3.52 -28.74 30.69
C ILE A 137 4.55 -29.11 31.75
N ASN A 138 4.95 -30.37 31.77
CA ASN A 138 5.97 -30.88 32.68
C ASN A 138 7.32 -30.21 32.41
N MET A 139 7.96 -29.66 33.45
CA MET A 139 9.19 -28.85 33.30
C MET A 139 10.38 -29.62 32.68
N GLU A 140 10.39 -30.94 32.76
CA GLU A 140 11.52 -31.78 32.33
C GLU A 140 11.23 -32.57 31.05
N THR A 141 9.96 -32.72 30.66
CA THR A 141 9.55 -33.59 29.52
C THR A 141 8.60 -32.93 28.52
N GLY A 142 7.95 -31.81 28.86
CA GLY A 142 7.05 -31.06 27.97
C GLY A 142 5.65 -31.65 27.79
N VAL A 143 5.35 -32.81 28.38
CA VAL A 143 4.02 -33.45 28.31
C VAL A 143 2.99 -32.69 29.16
N GLN A 144 1.70 -32.87 28.87
CA GLN A 144 0.58 -32.27 29.63
C GLN A 144 0.72 -32.44 31.15
N GLU A 145 0.51 -31.35 31.89
CA GLU A 145 0.38 -31.35 33.35
C GLU A 145 -0.98 -30.82 33.79
N TRP A 146 -1.36 -31.14 35.04
CA TRP A 146 -2.61 -30.67 35.68
C TRP A 146 -3.90 -30.89 34.85
N ASN A 147 -3.88 -31.84 33.90
CA ASN A 147 -4.97 -32.07 32.94
C ASN A 147 -5.36 -30.79 32.14
N SER A 148 -4.39 -29.93 31.83
CA SER A 148 -4.67 -28.64 31.18
C SER A 148 -5.15 -28.78 29.73
N GLU A 149 -5.90 -27.78 29.28
CA GLU A 149 -6.28 -27.54 27.90
C GLU A 149 -5.09 -27.20 26.99
N TYR A 150 -5.31 -27.27 25.66
CA TYR A 150 -4.52 -26.50 24.69
C TYR A 150 -5.08 -25.08 24.64
N SER A 151 -4.24 -24.07 24.90
CA SER A 151 -4.65 -22.68 25.15
C SER A 151 -4.17 -21.77 24.03
N THR A 152 -5.09 -21.01 23.43
CA THR A 152 -4.75 -20.12 22.31
C THR A 152 -4.05 -18.84 22.79
N ILE A 153 -4.44 -18.30 23.95
CA ILE A 153 -3.79 -17.12 24.52
C ILE A 153 -2.39 -17.43 25.06
N ASP A 154 -2.17 -18.56 25.72
CA ASP A 154 -0.84 -18.89 26.25
C ASP A 154 0.16 -19.14 25.12
N THR A 155 -0.32 -19.79 24.04
CA THR A 155 0.43 -19.94 22.78
C THR A 155 0.78 -18.58 22.18
N ALA A 156 -0.17 -17.64 22.13
CA ALA A 156 0.05 -16.29 21.62
C ALA A 156 1.08 -15.53 22.47
N ILE A 157 0.96 -15.56 23.80
CA ILE A 157 1.88 -14.92 24.74
C ILE A 157 3.29 -15.52 24.64
N PHE A 158 3.40 -16.85 24.50
CA PHE A 158 4.68 -17.51 24.29
C PHE A 158 5.35 -17.08 22.98
N LEU A 159 4.62 -17.14 21.87
CA LEU A 159 5.13 -16.71 20.57
C LEU A 159 5.56 -15.24 20.60
N VAL A 160 4.72 -14.35 21.15
CA VAL A 160 5.03 -12.92 21.24
C VAL A 160 6.27 -12.67 22.12
N GLY A 161 6.41 -13.36 23.24
CA GLY A 161 7.63 -13.29 24.06
C GLY A 161 8.89 -13.78 23.32
N ALA A 162 8.74 -14.79 22.47
CA ALA A 162 9.82 -15.28 21.61
C ALA A 162 10.17 -14.30 20.47
N MET A 163 9.18 -13.68 19.84
CA MET A 163 9.38 -12.62 18.83
C MET A 163 9.98 -11.34 19.44
N PHE A 164 9.64 -11.01 20.69
CA PHE A 164 10.26 -9.90 21.43
C PHE A 164 11.74 -10.16 21.72
N ALA A 165 12.08 -11.37 22.16
CA ALA A 165 13.46 -11.78 22.33
C ALA A 165 14.23 -11.83 21.00
N GLU A 166 13.59 -12.26 19.93
CA GLU A 166 14.14 -12.26 18.56
C GLU A 166 14.56 -10.85 18.12
N LYS A 167 13.64 -9.88 18.18
CA LYS A 167 13.92 -8.47 17.84
C LYS A 167 15.03 -7.88 18.70
N TYR A 168 14.99 -8.11 20.01
CA TYR A 168 15.95 -7.55 20.94
C TYR A 168 17.38 -8.08 20.74
N PHE A 169 17.53 -9.41 20.66
CA PHE A 169 18.85 -10.02 20.53
C PHE A 169 19.41 -9.95 19.10
N ASN A 170 18.54 -9.87 18.08
CA ASN A 170 18.91 -9.85 16.66
C ASN A 170 19.91 -10.98 16.29
N ASP A 171 19.64 -12.17 16.82
CA ASP A 171 20.52 -13.34 16.71
C ASP A 171 19.97 -14.35 15.70
N ALA A 172 20.75 -14.61 14.64
CA ALA A 172 20.28 -15.41 13.50
C ALA A 172 19.76 -16.82 13.88
N ALA A 173 20.32 -17.48 14.89
CA ALA A 173 19.89 -18.81 15.31
C ALA A 173 18.60 -18.77 16.16
N LEU A 174 18.41 -17.70 16.95
CA LEU A 174 17.13 -17.40 17.59
C LEU A 174 16.07 -17.08 16.52
N SER A 175 16.37 -16.18 15.58
CA SER A 175 15.43 -15.79 14.51
C SER A 175 15.00 -16.98 13.64
N GLU A 176 15.92 -17.88 13.26
CA GLU A 176 15.56 -19.11 12.51
C GLU A 176 14.60 -20.01 13.32
N SER A 177 14.77 -20.08 14.64
CA SER A 177 13.92 -20.90 15.52
C SER A 177 12.55 -20.25 15.75
N VAL A 178 12.49 -18.93 15.88
CA VAL A 178 11.26 -18.16 16.05
C VAL A 178 10.44 -18.11 14.76
N ALA A 179 11.09 -18.02 13.59
CA ALA A 179 10.42 -18.17 12.29
C ALA A 179 9.70 -19.52 12.18
N LYS A 180 10.40 -20.62 12.51
CA LYS A 180 9.81 -21.97 12.52
C LYS A 180 8.64 -22.08 13.52
N LEU A 181 8.75 -21.45 14.69
CA LEU A 181 7.67 -21.40 15.67
C LEU A 181 6.44 -20.66 15.12
N TYR A 182 6.63 -19.45 14.59
CA TYR A 182 5.58 -18.60 14.02
C TYR A 182 4.79 -19.32 12.91
N HIS A 183 5.49 -19.97 11.96
CA HIS A 183 4.84 -20.72 10.88
C HIS A 183 4.30 -22.10 11.30
N SER A 184 4.58 -22.58 12.52
CA SER A 184 4.04 -23.84 13.03
C SER A 184 2.67 -23.72 13.70
N ILE A 185 2.17 -22.49 13.89
CA ILE A 185 0.92 -22.18 14.59
C ILE A 185 -0.06 -21.50 13.64
N ASP A 186 -1.27 -22.04 13.50
CA ASP A 186 -2.36 -21.45 12.71
C ASP A 186 -3.30 -20.65 13.61
N PHE A 187 -3.09 -19.34 13.73
CA PHE A 187 -3.97 -18.49 14.53
C PHE A 187 -5.33 -18.21 13.88
N GLU A 188 -5.52 -18.47 12.59
CA GLU A 188 -6.83 -18.35 11.94
C GLU A 188 -7.80 -19.44 12.44
N ALA A 189 -7.30 -20.64 12.76
CA ALA A 189 -8.09 -21.69 13.39
C ALA A 189 -8.66 -21.33 14.78
N ALA A 190 -8.02 -20.41 15.51
CA ALA A 190 -8.52 -19.91 16.79
C ALA A 190 -9.70 -18.93 16.65
N ILE A 191 -9.90 -18.33 15.46
CA ILE A 191 -11.09 -17.50 15.22
C ILE A 191 -12.30 -18.42 15.17
N ALA A 192 -13.29 -18.24 16.04
CA ALA A 192 -14.50 -19.06 16.06
C ALA A 192 -15.54 -18.54 15.06
N ASP A 193 -15.88 -17.24 15.15
CA ASP A 193 -17.00 -16.65 14.41
C ASP A 193 -16.71 -15.20 13.99
N ILE A 194 -16.82 -14.93 12.68
CA ILE A 194 -16.58 -13.62 12.05
C ILE A 194 -17.68 -12.61 12.41
N ASP A 195 -18.91 -13.08 12.60
CA ASP A 195 -20.08 -12.20 12.75
C ASP A 195 -20.31 -11.82 14.21
N THR A 196 -20.14 -12.75 15.15
CA THR A 196 -20.31 -12.48 16.59
C THR A 196 -19.04 -12.01 17.29
N GLY A 197 -17.86 -12.19 16.69
CA GLY A 197 -16.57 -11.85 17.31
C GLY A 197 -15.98 -12.97 18.18
N GLY A 198 -16.55 -14.18 18.13
CA GLY A 198 -16.05 -15.32 18.88
C GLY A 198 -14.61 -15.71 18.56
N ILE A 199 -13.77 -15.85 19.59
CA ILE A 199 -12.43 -16.46 19.55
C ILE A 199 -12.45 -17.71 20.44
N TYR A 200 -11.91 -18.83 19.99
CA TYR A 200 -11.76 -20.02 20.81
C TYR A 200 -10.71 -19.80 21.90
N LEU A 201 -11.12 -19.96 23.16
CA LEU A 201 -10.22 -20.00 24.32
C LEU A 201 -9.28 -21.21 24.24
N THR A 202 -9.83 -22.34 23.77
CA THR A 202 -9.16 -23.64 23.79
C THR A 202 -9.29 -24.39 22.47
N MET A 203 -8.32 -25.25 22.19
CA MET A 203 -8.28 -26.10 20.99
C MET A 203 -8.35 -27.58 21.37
N ASN A 204 -8.86 -28.39 20.45
CA ASN A 204 -8.81 -29.86 20.51
C ASN A 204 -7.48 -30.35 19.90
N GLU A 205 -7.07 -31.58 20.22
CA GLU A 205 -5.82 -32.20 19.76
C GLU A 205 -5.68 -32.21 18.22
N ASP A 206 -6.80 -32.40 17.50
CA ASP A 206 -6.89 -32.37 16.03
C ASP A 206 -6.89 -30.96 15.42
N GLY A 207 -6.68 -29.93 16.25
CA GLY A 207 -6.64 -28.53 15.85
C GLY A 207 -8.00 -27.88 15.60
N THR A 208 -9.11 -28.58 15.86
CA THR A 208 -10.44 -27.96 15.83
C THR A 208 -10.72 -27.15 17.10
N GLY A 209 -11.62 -26.16 17.02
CA GLY A 209 -11.95 -25.31 18.15
C GLY A 209 -12.70 -26.02 19.30
N GLY A 210 -12.39 -25.63 20.53
CA GLY A 210 -12.98 -26.17 21.75
C GLY A 210 -14.49 -25.97 21.82
N SER A 211 -15.25 -27.06 21.93
CA SER A 211 -16.70 -27.02 22.04
C SER A 211 -17.13 -26.39 23.37
N ASN A 212 -17.71 -25.18 23.30
CA ASN A 212 -18.15 -24.33 24.42
C ASN A 212 -17.07 -23.48 25.13
N SER A 213 -15.90 -23.27 24.52
CA SER A 213 -14.87 -22.37 25.07
C SER A 213 -14.59 -21.22 24.11
N ILE A 214 -15.43 -20.17 24.16
CA ILE A 214 -15.27 -18.96 23.35
C ILE A 214 -15.29 -17.70 24.22
N THR A 215 -14.60 -16.67 23.75
CA THR A 215 -14.69 -15.31 24.28
C THR A 215 -15.01 -14.29 23.19
N LEU A 216 -15.37 -13.06 23.59
CA LEU A 216 -15.80 -11.97 22.71
C LEU A 216 -14.88 -10.75 22.82
N PRO A 217 -14.93 -9.81 21.85
CA PRO A 217 -14.24 -8.53 21.94
C PRO A 217 -14.90 -7.63 23.00
N TYR A 218 -14.17 -6.95 23.88
CA TYR A 218 -12.72 -6.83 24.02
C TYR A 218 -12.17 -7.55 25.25
N ASN A 219 -11.01 -8.22 25.13
CA ASN A 219 -10.13 -8.64 26.22
C ASN A 219 -8.73 -9.00 25.66
N GLU A 220 -7.87 -9.68 26.41
CA GLU A 220 -6.50 -10.04 26.03
C GLU A 220 -6.39 -10.91 24.77
N TYR A 221 -7.45 -11.61 24.37
CA TYR A 221 -7.50 -12.42 23.14
C TYR A 221 -7.39 -11.58 21.86
N ILE A 222 -7.40 -10.25 21.97
CA ILE A 222 -7.00 -9.37 20.89
C ILE A 222 -5.56 -9.65 20.38
N ILE A 223 -4.67 -10.23 21.22
CA ILE A 223 -3.34 -10.70 20.80
C ILE A 223 -3.47 -11.90 19.82
N VAL A 224 -4.35 -12.85 20.12
CA VAL A 224 -4.67 -14.01 19.25
C VAL A 224 -5.23 -13.51 17.90
N ALA A 225 -6.20 -12.58 17.96
CA ALA A 225 -6.79 -11.97 16.77
C ALA A 225 -5.78 -11.19 15.93
N TRP A 226 -4.85 -10.48 16.58
CA TRP A 226 -3.81 -9.72 15.91
C TRP A 226 -2.82 -10.67 15.21
N LEU A 227 -2.34 -11.73 15.86
CA LEU A 227 -1.48 -12.72 15.22
C LEU A 227 -2.15 -13.37 14.01
N ALA A 228 -3.43 -13.76 14.14
CA ALA A 228 -4.24 -14.31 13.03
C ALA A 228 -4.33 -13.33 11.85
N TYR A 229 -4.57 -12.04 12.14
CA TYR A 229 -4.64 -10.98 11.13
C TYR A 229 -3.31 -10.81 10.39
N ASN A 230 -2.20 -10.70 11.11
CA ASN A 230 -0.88 -10.50 10.50
C ASN A 230 -0.42 -11.71 9.66
N GLN A 231 -0.74 -12.94 10.09
CA GLN A 231 -0.50 -14.15 9.30
C GLN A 231 -1.25 -14.17 7.96
N ASN A 232 -2.39 -13.47 7.85
CA ASN A 232 -3.34 -13.62 6.74
C ASN A 232 -3.65 -12.32 5.98
N ILE A 233 -3.00 -11.20 6.30
CA ILE A 233 -3.29 -9.88 5.71
C ILE A 233 -3.18 -9.84 4.18
N SER A 234 -2.31 -10.67 3.60
CA SER A 234 -2.14 -10.85 2.16
C SER A 234 -3.33 -11.51 1.46
N ASN A 235 -4.31 -12.01 2.23
CA ASN A 235 -5.56 -12.59 1.76
C ASN A 235 -6.77 -11.87 2.41
N PRO A 236 -7.32 -10.82 1.77
CA PRO A 236 -8.51 -10.11 2.24
C PRO A 236 -9.75 -10.99 2.45
N GLU A 237 -9.80 -12.14 1.76
CA GLU A 237 -10.93 -13.07 1.86
C GLU A 237 -10.83 -14.02 3.06
N SER A 238 -9.70 -14.03 3.77
CA SER A 238 -9.47 -14.84 4.97
C SER A 238 -10.46 -14.55 6.11
N LYS A 239 -10.70 -15.56 6.94
CA LYS A 239 -11.53 -15.46 8.14
C LYS A 239 -10.91 -14.47 9.12
N ALA A 240 -9.59 -14.51 9.30
CA ALA A 240 -8.86 -13.63 10.20
C ALA A 240 -8.90 -12.15 9.77
N VAL A 241 -8.73 -11.84 8.49
CA VAL A 241 -8.81 -10.43 8.02
C VAL A 241 -10.22 -9.88 8.17
N LYS A 242 -11.25 -10.62 7.76
CA LYS A 242 -12.66 -10.20 7.91
C LYS A 242 -13.04 -9.99 9.37
N PHE A 243 -12.64 -10.93 10.23
CA PHE A 243 -12.85 -10.83 11.67
C PHE A 243 -12.20 -9.58 12.27
N TRP A 244 -10.93 -9.31 11.94
CA TRP A 244 -10.21 -8.12 12.41
C TRP A 244 -10.89 -6.81 11.96
N GLN A 245 -11.29 -6.73 10.69
CA GLN A 245 -11.97 -5.55 10.14
C GLN A 245 -13.36 -5.32 10.76
N ASN A 246 -14.07 -6.39 11.12
CA ASN A 246 -15.38 -6.30 11.78
C ASN A 246 -15.28 -5.79 13.23
N HIS A 247 -14.31 -6.29 14.01
CA HIS A 247 -14.31 -6.16 15.47
C HIS A 247 -13.20 -5.28 16.05
N TYR A 248 -12.00 -5.26 15.45
CA TYR A 248 -10.80 -4.67 16.09
C TYR A 248 -10.16 -3.51 15.30
N ALA A 249 -10.42 -3.38 14.00
CA ALA A 249 -9.87 -2.31 13.17
C ALA A 249 -10.42 -0.89 13.46
N THR A 250 -11.35 -0.73 14.40
CA THR A 250 -11.80 0.59 14.88
C THR A 250 -12.03 0.53 16.40
N PRO A 251 -11.05 0.95 17.23
CA PRO A 251 -11.13 0.82 18.69
C PRO A 251 -12.39 1.43 19.31
N ASP A 252 -12.84 2.59 18.83
CA ASP A 252 -14.06 3.28 19.31
C ASP A 252 -15.36 2.48 19.13
N LYS A 253 -15.37 1.41 18.33
CA LYS A 253 -16.53 0.53 18.15
C LYS A 253 -16.57 -0.63 19.14
N LEU A 254 -15.48 -0.86 19.89
CA LEU A 254 -15.43 -1.92 20.88
C LEU A 254 -16.44 -1.67 22.00
N LEU A 255 -16.95 -2.77 22.55
CA LEU A 255 -17.90 -2.73 23.65
C LEU A 255 -17.24 -2.04 24.86
N ASN A 256 -17.95 -1.06 25.40
CA ASN A 256 -17.51 -0.31 26.56
C ASN A 256 -18.62 -0.18 27.61
N LYS A 257 -18.20 -0.01 28.86
CA LYS A 257 -19.05 0.14 30.04
C LYS A 257 -18.58 1.36 30.83
N GLN A 258 -19.51 2.26 31.12
CA GLN A 258 -19.22 3.47 31.89
C GLN A 258 -19.08 3.14 33.39
N PHE A 259 -17.94 3.49 33.97
CA PHE A 259 -17.75 3.57 35.42
C PHE A 259 -17.60 5.04 35.82
N ALA A 260 -18.56 5.58 36.57
CA ALA A 260 -18.67 7.02 36.80
C ALA A 260 -18.63 7.83 35.48
N ASP A 261 -17.61 8.66 35.27
CA ASP A 261 -17.37 9.47 34.07
C ASP A 261 -16.35 8.85 33.09
N VAL A 262 -15.71 7.73 33.43
CA VAL A 262 -14.72 7.05 32.57
C VAL A 262 -15.32 5.87 31.80
N SER A 263 -14.82 5.68 30.57
CA SER A 263 -15.24 4.59 29.68
C SER A 263 -14.21 3.47 29.68
N LEU A 264 -14.65 2.24 29.96
CA LEU A 264 -13.79 1.06 30.04
C LEU A 264 -14.19 0.03 28.99
N LEU A 265 -13.22 -0.57 28.32
CA LEU A 265 -13.46 -1.71 27.43
C LEU A 265 -13.94 -2.93 28.26
N THR A 266 -14.81 -3.74 27.65
CA THR A 266 -15.30 -4.99 28.23
C THR A 266 -15.72 -5.95 27.11
N ASP A 267 -15.85 -7.24 27.39
CA ASP A 267 -16.42 -8.25 26.50
C ASP A 267 -17.92 -8.52 26.77
N HIS A 268 -18.46 -7.99 27.87
CA HIS A 268 -19.87 -8.16 28.23
C HIS A 268 -20.45 -6.94 28.96
N PRO A 269 -21.66 -6.46 28.60
CA PRO A 269 -22.21 -5.20 29.11
C PRO A 269 -22.45 -5.19 30.63
N ASP A 270 -22.58 -6.36 31.27
CA ASP A 270 -22.92 -6.44 32.69
C ASP A 270 -21.72 -6.34 33.65
N HIS A 271 -20.48 -6.67 33.23
CA HIS A 271 -19.31 -6.68 34.12
C HIS A 271 -18.14 -5.83 33.62
N TYR A 272 -17.14 -5.65 34.49
CA TYR A 272 -15.88 -4.98 34.17
C TYR A 272 -14.76 -6.02 34.18
N LEU A 273 -13.79 -5.88 33.28
CA LEU A 273 -12.64 -6.77 33.23
C LEU A 273 -11.60 -6.43 34.30
N SER A 274 -10.79 -7.44 34.63
CA SER A 274 -9.58 -7.26 35.44
C SER A 274 -8.51 -6.53 34.63
N SER A 275 -7.70 -5.67 35.26
CA SER A 275 -6.86 -4.72 34.52
C SER A 275 -5.78 -5.34 33.63
N PHE A 276 -5.43 -6.61 33.82
CA PHE A 276 -4.44 -7.30 32.98
C PHE A 276 -4.84 -7.37 31.51
N THR A 277 -6.16 -7.37 31.20
CA THR A 277 -6.69 -7.46 29.83
C THR A 277 -6.30 -6.27 28.96
N LEU A 278 -6.08 -5.10 29.59
CA LEU A 278 -5.53 -3.89 28.97
C LEU A 278 -3.99 -3.91 28.93
N LEU A 279 -3.36 -4.42 29.99
CA LEU A 279 -1.92 -4.35 30.19
C LEU A 279 -1.13 -5.33 29.31
N PHE A 280 -1.60 -6.57 29.12
CA PHE A 280 -0.88 -7.54 28.28
C PHE A 280 -0.76 -7.06 26.83
N PRO A 281 -1.85 -6.67 26.11
CA PRO A 281 -1.73 -6.15 24.75
C PRO A 281 -0.83 -4.91 24.65
N TYR A 282 -0.88 -4.01 25.64
CA TYR A 282 -0.05 -2.81 25.70
C TYR A 282 1.45 -3.09 25.64
N TYR A 283 1.96 -4.04 26.42
CA TYR A 283 3.37 -4.41 26.40
C TYR A 283 3.74 -5.34 25.24
N MET A 284 2.81 -6.20 24.83
CA MET A 284 3.08 -7.31 23.90
C MET A 284 2.92 -6.96 22.43
N VAL A 285 2.12 -5.94 22.09
CA VAL A 285 1.75 -5.63 20.70
C VAL A 285 1.85 -4.13 20.45
N ASN A 286 2.79 -3.73 19.58
CA ASN A 286 3.12 -2.32 19.28
C ASN A 286 1.89 -1.41 19.01
N MET A 287 0.92 -1.94 18.27
CA MET A 287 -0.31 -1.22 17.90
C MET A 287 -1.09 -0.64 19.10
N PHE A 288 -0.99 -1.25 20.29
CA PHE A 288 -1.66 -0.75 21.49
C PHE A 288 -0.90 0.38 22.15
N SER A 289 0.43 0.24 22.27
CA SER A 289 1.27 1.26 22.91
C SER A 289 1.39 2.53 22.05
N GLU A 290 1.27 2.41 20.72
CA GLU A 290 1.32 3.56 19.79
C GLU A 290 -0.05 4.18 19.44
N SER A 291 -1.17 3.49 19.69
CA SER A 291 -2.52 4.05 19.43
C SER A 291 -2.94 5.06 20.49
N ASN A 292 -3.34 6.25 20.06
CA ASN A 292 -3.90 7.27 20.95
C ASN A 292 -5.22 6.82 21.59
N GLU A 293 -6.03 6.07 20.83
CA GLU A 293 -7.34 5.55 21.23
C GLU A 293 -7.19 4.48 22.32
N TYR A 294 -6.32 3.49 22.12
CA TYR A 294 -6.04 2.49 23.14
C TYR A 294 -5.39 3.11 24.38
N ASN A 295 -4.46 4.07 24.22
CA ASN A 295 -3.87 4.81 25.35
C ASN A 295 -4.92 5.50 26.24
N VAL A 296 -6.00 6.05 25.67
CA VAL A 296 -7.13 6.59 26.46
C VAL A 296 -7.83 5.50 27.28
N TYR A 297 -7.98 4.28 26.75
CA TYR A 297 -8.55 3.16 27.51
C TYR A 297 -7.60 2.63 28.60
N ILE A 298 -6.29 2.57 28.37
CA ILE A 298 -5.30 2.24 29.43
C ILE A 298 -5.36 3.30 30.55
N GLU A 299 -5.39 4.59 30.18
CA GLU A 299 -5.55 5.70 31.12
C GLU A 299 -6.86 5.59 31.94
N ASN A 300 -7.98 5.27 31.28
CA ASN A 300 -9.26 5.11 31.96
C ASN A 300 -9.26 3.91 32.92
N GLY A 301 -8.53 2.83 32.57
CA GLY A 301 -8.36 1.65 33.41
C GLY A 301 -7.85 1.99 34.81
N TYR A 302 -6.67 2.64 34.91
CA TYR A 302 -6.10 3.00 36.22
C TYR A 302 -6.94 4.03 36.97
N LYS A 303 -7.56 4.99 36.25
CA LYS A 303 -8.44 6.01 36.86
C LYS A 303 -9.66 5.35 37.50
N ALA A 304 -10.30 4.41 36.80
CA ALA A 304 -11.46 3.69 37.31
C ALA A 304 -11.12 2.77 38.48
N ASP A 305 -10.00 2.03 38.40
CA ASP A 305 -9.52 1.13 39.45
C ASP A 305 -9.24 1.89 40.76
N LYS A 306 -8.51 3.01 40.67
CA LYS A 306 -8.24 3.89 41.81
C LYS A 306 -9.52 4.50 42.38
N LEU A 307 -10.41 5.03 41.51
CA LEU A 307 -11.69 5.60 41.92
C LEU A 307 -12.63 4.58 42.59
N TRP A 308 -12.68 3.36 42.07
CA TRP A 308 -13.44 2.26 42.69
C TRP A 308 -12.87 1.91 44.06
N SER A 309 -11.55 1.73 44.14
CA SER A 309 -10.84 1.39 45.37
C SER A 309 -11.11 2.42 46.47
N GLU A 310 -10.91 3.71 46.20
CA GLU A 310 -11.27 4.82 47.11
C GLU A 310 -12.76 4.82 47.48
N GLY A 311 -13.63 4.53 46.50
CA GLY A 311 -15.08 4.40 46.67
C GLY A 311 -15.51 3.33 47.68
N THR A 312 -14.71 2.29 47.89
CA THR A 312 -14.96 1.26 48.93
C THR A 312 -14.90 1.80 50.36
N LYS A 313 -14.19 2.92 50.57
CA LYS A 313 -13.91 3.54 51.89
C LYS A 313 -13.18 2.62 52.88
N LYS A 314 -12.52 1.56 52.39
CA LYS A 314 -11.73 0.61 53.19
C LYS A 314 -10.22 0.73 52.93
N THR A 315 -9.81 1.30 51.79
CA THR A 315 -8.43 1.45 51.34
C THR A 315 -7.83 2.79 51.75
N ALA A 316 -6.50 2.87 51.86
CA ALA A 316 -5.79 4.15 51.72
C ALA A 316 -5.67 4.55 50.23
N SER A 317 -5.35 5.82 49.94
CA SER A 317 -5.27 6.35 48.56
C SER A 317 -4.17 5.73 47.69
N TYR A 318 -3.24 4.96 48.26
CA TYR A 318 -2.21 4.20 47.56
C TYR A 318 -2.56 2.70 47.44
N GLU A 319 -3.69 2.26 47.98
CA GLU A 319 -4.14 0.86 47.94
C GLU A 319 -5.23 0.70 46.87
N TRP A 320 -4.80 0.39 45.65
CA TRP A 320 -5.63 0.10 44.47
C TRP A 320 -4.94 -0.95 43.58
N GLY A 321 -5.56 -1.37 42.48
CA GLY A 321 -5.00 -2.40 41.59
C GLY A 321 -5.80 -3.68 41.67
N ASN A 322 -6.75 -3.83 40.76
CA ASN A 322 -7.58 -5.01 40.55
C ASN A 322 -6.96 -5.87 39.44
N GLY A 323 -6.49 -7.06 39.81
CA GLY A 323 -5.69 -7.92 38.93
C GLY A 323 -5.88 -9.40 39.20
N PRO A 324 -5.34 -10.26 38.32
CA PRO A 324 -5.28 -11.70 38.53
C PRO A 324 -4.20 -12.12 39.54
N GLY A 325 -4.33 -13.33 40.06
CA GLY A 325 -3.35 -14.02 40.89
C GLY A 325 -3.93 -14.67 42.15
N ALA A 326 -3.03 -15.19 43.00
CA ALA A 326 -3.37 -15.80 44.28
C ALA A 326 -4.36 -14.95 45.10
N SER A 327 -5.46 -15.53 45.59
CA SER A 327 -6.55 -14.80 46.25
C SER A 327 -7.09 -15.57 47.46
N PRO A 328 -7.61 -14.90 48.50
CA PRO A 328 -8.49 -15.53 49.48
C PRO A 328 -9.86 -15.91 48.90
N GLU A 329 -10.22 -15.37 47.73
CA GLU A 329 -11.41 -15.71 46.94
C GLU A 329 -11.13 -16.86 45.96
N GLY A 330 -12.16 -17.36 45.27
CA GLY A 330 -12.00 -18.22 44.08
C GLY A 330 -11.21 -19.53 44.27
N TYR A 331 -11.29 -20.17 45.45
CA TYR A 331 -10.53 -21.38 45.80
C TYR A 331 -9.00 -21.22 45.79
N GLY A 332 -8.50 -19.98 45.89
CA GLY A 332 -7.05 -19.68 45.97
C GLY A 332 -6.54 -18.80 44.84
N TYR A 333 -7.34 -18.53 43.80
CA TYR A 333 -7.00 -17.67 42.67
C TYR A 333 -8.22 -16.86 42.23
N HIS A 334 -8.04 -15.60 41.87
CA HIS A 334 -9.14 -14.77 41.37
C HIS A 334 -8.65 -13.69 40.40
N ALA A 335 -9.44 -13.41 39.36
CA ALA A 335 -9.25 -12.29 38.45
C ALA A 335 -10.03 -11.08 38.98
N ASP A 336 -9.44 -10.38 39.94
CA ASP A 336 -10.10 -9.25 40.61
C ASP A 336 -10.41 -8.12 39.63
N ALA A 337 -11.62 -7.58 39.71
CA ALA A 337 -12.09 -6.49 38.85
C ALA A 337 -13.00 -5.51 39.63
N ILE A 338 -13.33 -4.39 39.00
CA ILE A 338 -14.27 -3.40 39.55
C ILE A 338 -15.61 -4.08 39.86
N ASN A 339 -16.03 -4.01 41.13
CA ASN A 339 -17.19 -4.70 41.71
C ASN A 339 -17.14 -6.25 41.72
N ASN A 340 -15.98 -6.86 41.43
CA ASN A 340 -15.73 -8.30 41.56
C ASN A 340 -14.38 -8.53 42.28
N ASN A 341 -14.36 -8.17 43.56
CA ASN A 341 -13.21 -8.25 44.48
C ASN A 341 -13.74 -7.99 45.91
N GLU A 342 -14.41 -8.97 46.53
CA GLU A 342 -15.17 -8.76 47.78
C GLU A 342 -14.25 -8.46 48.98
N LEU A 343 -13.07 -9.06 48.98
CA LEU A 343 -12.05 -8.97 50.02
C LEU A 343 -11.03 -7.85 49.75
N ILE A 344 -11.18 -7.10 48.66
CA ILE A 344 -10.32 -5.98 48.27
C ILE A 344 -8.86 -6.42 48.32
N THR A 345 -8.56 -7.43 47.49
CA THR A 345 -7.22 -7.90 47.22
C THR A 345 -6.53 -6.88 46.33
N ILE A 346 -5.43 -6.31 46.83
CA ILE A 346 -4.63 -5.28 46.19
C ILE A 346 -3.52 -5.95 45.40
N SER A 347 -3.31 -5.49 44.17
CA SER A 347 -2.39 -6.06 43.18
C SER A 347 -1.29 -5.06 42.82
N PRO A 348 -0.13 -5.06 43.53
CA PRO A 348 0.96 -4.12 43.23
C PRO A 348 1.49 -4.22 41.79
N HIS A 349 1.39 -5.38 41.15
CA HIS A 349 1.73 -5.59 39.73
C HIS A 349 0.82 -4.81 38.77
N ILE A 350 -0.44 -4.54 39.14
CA ILE A 350 -1.34 -3.69 38.35
C ILE A 350 -0.98 -2.21 38.48
N ILE A 351 -0.69 -1.74 39.70
CA ILE A 351 -0.19 -0.36 39.92
C ILE A 351 1.07 -0.13 39.08
N ALA A 352 2.01 -1.09 39.13
CA ALA A 352 3.23 -1.06 38.34
C ALA A 352 2.95 -1.12 36.83
N GLY A 353 2.08 -2.03 36.38
CA GLY A 353 1.72 -2.16 34.97
C GLY A 353 1.17 -0.88 34.35
N PHE A 354 0.48 -0.05 35.12
CA PHE A 354 -0.04 1.25 34.65
C PHE A 354 0.98 2.41 34.70
N LEU A 355 2.21 2.22 35.18
CA LEU A 355 3.23 3.28 35.26
C LEU A 355 3.52 4.05 33.95
N PRO A 356 3.45 3.46 32.73
CA PRO A 356 3.68 4.20 31.49
C PRO A 356 2.71 5.37 31.29
N VAL A 357 1.44 5.18 31.68
CA VAL A 357 0.37 6.20 31.59
C VAL A 357 0.05 6.86 32.93
N ASN A 358 0.53 6.30 34.04
CA ASN A 358 0.43 6.85 35.38
C ASN A 358 1.76 6.79 36.14
N PRO A 359 2.76 7.62 35.78
CA PRO A 359 4.05 7.66 36.49
C PRO A 359 3.93 7.98 37.99
N SER A 360 2.81 8.62 38.41
CA SER A 360 2.54 8.92 39.82
C SER A 360 2.29 7.67 40.67
N GLY A 361 1.91 6.54 40.06
CA GLY A 361 1.79 5.23 40.72
C GLY A 361 3.10 4.75 41.35
N THR A 362 4.25 5.29 40.95
CA THR A 362 5.55 5.06 41.60
C THR A 362 5.51 5.43 43.08
N GLN A 363 4.81 6.52 43.43
CA GLN A 363 4.66 6.93 44.82
C GLN A 363 3.70 5.99 45.57
N ASP A 364 2.64 5.50 44.91
CA ASP A 364 1.72 4.53 45.52
C ASP A 364 2.47 3.22 45.86
N LEU A 365 3.34 2.71 44.97
CA LEU A 365 4.21 1.55 45.23
C LEU A 365 5.18 1.78 46.40
N LEU A 366 5.83 2.95 46.44
CA LEU A 366 6.74 3.31 47.54
C LEU A 366 5.98 3.46 48.86
N ASP A 367 4.74 3.95 48.84
CA ASP A 367 3.90 4.07 50.04
C ASP A 367 3.42 2.70 50.53
N LEU A 368 3.07 1.76 49.65
CA LEU A 368 2.83 0.35 50.02
C LEU A 368 4.05 -0.25 50.73
N TYR A 369 5.25 -0.07 50.16
CA TYR A 369 6.50 -0.59 50.72
C TYR A 369 6.88 0.08 52.06
N ALA A 370 6.67 1.39 52.19
CA ALA A 370 6.89 2.14 53.43
C ALA A 370 5.94 1.70 54.54
N ASN A 371 4.66 1.47 54.22
CA ASN A 371 3.61 1.04 55.16
C ASN A 371 3.55 -0.49 55.36
N LYS A 372 4.53 -1.24 54.83
CA LYS A 372 4.65 -2.71 54.98
C LYS A 372 3.43 -3.49 54.49
N LYS A 373 2.78 -2.96 53.44
CA LYS A 373 1.69 -3.63 52.73
C LYS A 373 2.26 -4.54 51.64
N GLY A 374 1.74 -5.76 51.53
CA GLY A 374 2.11 -6.70 50.46
C GLY A 374 3.58 -7.09 50.37
N ILE A 375 4.39 -6.95 51.43
CA ILE A 375 5.82 -7.30 51.37
C ILE A 375 6.00 -8.80 51.59
N TYR A 376 6.67 -9.45 50.64
CA TYR A 376 7.11 -10.84 50.71
C TYR A 376 8.60 -10.96 50.44
N ARG A 377 9.18 -12.11 50.76
CA ARG A 377 10.60 -12.43 50.53
C ARG A 377 10.74 -13.65 49.65
N LEU A 378 11.75 -13.65 48.77
CA LEU A 378 12.04 -14.79 47.92
C LEU A 378 12.66 -15.94 48.74
N GLN A 379 12.32 -17.19 48.41
CA GLN A 379 12.92 -18.35 49.08
C GLN A 379 14.39 -18.57 48.68
N SER A 380 14.75 -18.19 47.46
CA SER A 380 16.12 -18.22 46.92
C SER A 380 17.07 -17.30 47.68
N ASP A 381 16.59 -16.12 48.07
CA ASP A 381 17.32 -15.12 48.85
C ASP A 381 16.36 -14.31 49.72
N SER A 382 16.32 -14.63 51.01
CA SER A 382 15.45 -13.96 51.99
C SER A 382 15.81 -12.50 52.28
N SER A 383 16.95 -12.00 51.76
CA SER A 383 17.26 -10.56 51.81
C SER A 383 16.50 -9.74 50.76
N LYS A 384 15.94 -10.40 49.73
CA LYS A 384 15.19 -9.78 48.65
C LYS A 384 13.72 -9.66 49.00
N GLU A 385 13.26 -8.42 49.14
CA GLU A 385 11.85 -8.08 49.34
C GLU A 385 11.20 -7.68 48.01
N ILE A 386 9.98 -8.17 47.77
CA ILE A 386 9.11 -7.77 46.67
C ILE A 386 7.78 -7.22 47.21
N LEU A 387 7.02 -6.54 46.34
CA LEU A 387 5.60 -6.25 46.56
C LEU A 387 4.75 -7.28 45.82
N TRP A 388 3.79 -7.89 46.51
CA TRP A 388 2.83 -8.85 45.95
C TRP A 388 1.48 -8.76 46.66
N ARG A 389 0.53 -9.58 46.22
CA ARG A 389 -0.90 -9.50 46.53
C ARG A 389 -1.19 -9.64 48.04
N TYR A 390 -2.15 -8.84 48.53
CA TYR A 390 -2.65 -8.91 49.91
C TYR A 390 -4.10 -8.41 49.99
N SER A 391 -4.88 -8.89 50.95
CA SER A 391 -6.27 -8.42 51.16
C SER A 391 -6.33 -7.29 52.20
N VAL A 392 -7.17 -6.28 51.91
CA VAL A 392 -7.50 -5.19 52.84
C VAL A 392 -8.60 -5.60 53.82
N VAL A 393 -9.52 -6.49 53.41
CA VAL A 393 -10.62 -7.00 54.27
C VAL A 393 -10.15 -8.14 55.17
N ASP A 394 -9.24 -8.99 54.70
CA ASP A 394 -8.53 -10.01 55.49
C ASP A 394 -7.01 -9.77 55.49
N PRO A 395 -6.49 -8.91 56.39
CA PRO A 395 -5.05 -8.66 56.50
C PRO A 395 -4.24 -9.86 57.03
N ALA A 396 -4.90 -10.89 57.57
CA ALA A 396 -4.24 -12.09 58.07
C ALA A 396 -3.90 -13.06 56.92
N TRP A 397 -4.70 -13.07 55.86
CA TRP A 397 -4.38 -13.81 54.64
C TRP A 397 -3.04 -13.35 54.02
N LYS A 398 -2.32 -14.31 53.44
CA LYS A 398 -1.06 -14.14 52.73
C LYS A 398 -1.11 -15.00 51.48
N ALA A 399 -0.63 -14.46 50.35
CA ALA A 399 -0.42 -15.24 49.15
C ALA A 399 0.59 -16.36 49.43
N ASN A 400 0.26 -17.59 49.05
CA ASN A 400 1.13 -18.76 49.19
C ASN A 400 2.16 -18.86 48.05
N SER A 401 1.96 -18.11 46.96
CA SER A 401 2.66 -18.24 45.69
C SER A 401 2.66 -16.92 44.90
N ILE A 402 3.57 -16.81 43.93
CA ILE A 402 3.65 -15.72 42.95
C ILE A 402 3.54 -16.32 41.56
N GLN A 403 2.45 -16.03 40.85
CA GLN A 403 2.24 -16.40 39.44
C GLN A 403 3.12 -15.53 38.53
N GLY A 404 3.92 -16.18 37.67
CA GLY A 404 4.86 -15.51 36.79
C GLY A 404 4.19 -14.69 35.69
N ILE A 405 3.08 -15.20 35.14
CA ILE A 405 2.29 -14.48 34.15
C ILE A 405 1.70 -13.19 34.75
N ASP A 406 1.08 -13.28 35.93
CA ASP A 406 0.48 -12.14 36.61
C ASP A 406 1.53 -11.12 37.07
N TYR A 407 2.64 -11.57 37.65
CA TYR A 407 3.69 -10.68 38.16
C TYR A 407 4.47 -9.94 37.05
N SER A 408 4.35 -10.36 35.79
CA SER A 408 5.07 -9.77 34.65
C SER A 408 4.85 -8.26 34.48
N THR A 409 3.64 -7.77 34.74
CA THR A 409 3.32 -6.33 34.67
C THR A 409 4.06 -5.51 35.73
N PHE A 410 4.56 -6.12 36.81
CA PHE A 410 5.42 -5.45 37.79
C PHE A 410 6.78 -5.10 37.22
N ILE A 411 7.48 -6.08 36.61
CA ILE A 411 8.79 -5.85 36.00
C ILE A 411 8.67 -4.99 34.73
N PHE A 412 7.64 -5.21 33.89
CA PHE A 412 7.44 -4.41 32.68
C PHE A 412 7.14 -2.95 33.00
N GLY A 413 6.25 -2.72 33.98
CA GLY A 413 5.91 -1.39 34.48
C GLY A 413 7.13 -0.59 34.94
N LEU A 414 7.93 -1.18 35.83
CA LEU A 414 9.14 -0.54 36.34
C LEU A 414 10.19 -0.31 35.23
N ALA A 415 10.33 -1.23 34.29
CA ALA A 415 11.23 -1.09 33.16
C ALA A 415 10.90 0.13 32.28
N THR A 416 9.62 0.51 32.13
CA THR A 416 9.27 1.71 31.34
C THR A 416 9.67 3.05 31.96
N LEU A 417 9.97 3.07 33.27
CA LEU A 417 10.45 4.26 33.98
C LEU A 417 11.97 4.28 34.17
N ASP A 418 12.67 3.21 33.81
CA ASP A 418 14.11 3.10 33.92
C ASP A 418 14.81 3.86 32.78
N ASP A 419 15.76 4.74 33.12
CA ASP A 419 16.45 5.63 32.17
C ASP A 419 17.23 4.87 31.06
N ASP A 420 17.63 3.62 31.28
CA ASP A 420 18.36 2.81 30.28
C ASP A 420 17.41 2.01 29.36
N ILE A 421 16.13 1.86 29.73
CA ILE A 421 15.13 1.03 29.03
C ILE A 421 14.04 1.91 28.41
N GLY A 422 13.23 2.57 29.24
CA GLY A 422 12.09 3.39 28.84
C GLY A 422 10.96 2.62 28.15
N LEU A 423 9.89 3.35 27.79
CA LEU A 423 8.78 2.78 27.00
C LEU A 423 9.21 2.38 25.57
N THR A 424 10.16 3.12 24.97
CA THR A 424 10.63 2.86 23.60
C THR A 424 11.25 1.49 23.44
N PHE A 425 11.90 0.94 24.49
CA PHE A 425 12.37 -0.44 24.46
C PHE A 425 11.25 -1.46 24.20
N PHE A 426 10.04 -1.23 24.70
CA PHE A 426 8.92 -2.11 24.36
C PHE A 426 8.47 -1.88 22.93
N GLN A 427 8.30 -0.63 22.51
CA GLN A 427 7.86 -0.25 21.15
C GLN A 427 8.80 -0.80 20.06
N ASP A 428 10.11 -0.64 20.23
CA ASP A 428 11.15 -1.12 19.31
C ASP A 428 11.15 -2.65 19.18
N ASN A 429 10.78 -3.37 20.23
CA ASN A 429 10.89 -4.84 20.31
C ASN A 429 9.55 -5.57 20.23
N ASN A 430 8.40 -4.88 20.28
CA ASN A 430 7.06 -5.47 20.10
C ASN A 430 6.44 -5.16 18.72
N ASN A 431 7.20 -4.51 17.82
CA ASN A 431 6.85 -4.36 16.41
C ASN A 431 7.48 -5.50 15.57
N PHE A 432 6.75 -6.61 15.43
CA PHE A 432 7.31 -7.83 14.85
C PHE A 432 7.39 -7.86 13.32
N PHE A 433 6.50 -7.14 12.65
CA PHE A 433 6.25 -7.30 11.22
C PHE A 433 6.79 -6.12 10.41
N THR A 434 7.43 -6.41 9.29
CA THR A 434 7.72 -5.42 8.27
C THR A 434 6.55 -5.35 7.29
N LYS A 435 5.95 -4.16 7.14
CA LYS A 435 4.80 -3.92 6.28
C LYS A 435 5.21 -3.54 4.87
N VAL A 436 4.64 -4.21 3.88
CA VAL A 436 4.79 -3.87 2.47
C VAL A 436 3.44 -3.50 1.86
N ASP A 437 3.30 -2.22 1.49
CA ASP A 437 2.14 -1.69 0.77
C ASP A 437 2.43 -1.57 -0.73
N PHE A 438 1.36 -1.49 -1.53
CA PHE A 438 1.42 -1.31 -2.98
C PHE A 438 0.69 -0.04 -3.40
N ASP A 439 1.31 0.75 -4.27
CA ASP A 439 0.73 1.98 -4.84
C ASP A 439 0.68 1.86 -6.38
N LEU A 440 -0.50 2.05 -6.97
CA LEU A 440 -0.70 1.89 -8.41
C LEU A 440 -0.04 3.01 -9.25
N ASN A 441 0.49 4.07 -8.63
CA ASN A 441 1.30 5.12 -9.25
C ASN A 441 0.64 5.71 -10.52
N GLY A 442 -0.61 6.15 -10.36
CA GLY A 442 -1.46 6.65 -11.46
C GLY A 442 -2.15 5.58 -12.32
N GLY A 443 -1.99 4.30 -11.99
CA GLY A 443 -2.80 3.21 -12.54
C GLY A 443 -4.18 3.06 -11.88
N THR A 444 -4.94 2.09 -12.36
CA THR A 444 -6.29 1.73 -11.93
C THR A 444 -6.42 0.21 -11.74
N GLY A 445 -7.47 -0.20 -11.05
CA GLY A 445 -7.73 -1.58 -10.65
C GLY A 445 -7.81 -1.73 -9.14
N GLU A 446 -7.75 -2.96 -8.67
CA GLU A 446 -7.64 -3.28 -7.24
C GLU A 446 -6.19 -3.08 -6.78
N ILE A 447 -6.01 -2.43 -5.63
CA ILE A 447 -4.69 -2.30 -5.00
C ILE A 447 -4.35 -3.67 -4.38
N PRO A 448 -3.19 -4.28 -4.68
CA PRO A 448 -2.80 -5.52 -4.03
C PRO A 448 -2.82 -5.39 -2.50
N PRO A 449 -3.26 -6.43 -1.79
CA PRO A 449 -3.27 -6.41 -0.33
C PRO A 449 -1.86 -6.22 0.23
N ALA A 450 -1.77 -5.51 1.35
CA ALA A 450 -0.52 -5.35 2.08
C ALA A 450 0.02 -6.73 2.52
N GLN A 451 1.34 -6.86 2.61
CA GLN A 451 2.00 -8.06 3.12
C GLN A 451 2.76 -7.70 4.39
N HIS A 452 2.56 -8.48 5.45
CA HIS A 452 3.31 -8.36 6.69
C HIS A 452 4.29 -9.53 6.75
N LEU A 453 5.58 -9.20 6.88
CA LEU A 453 6.67 -10.16 6.80
C LEU A 453 7.36 -10.25 8.16
N THR A 454 7.62 -11.48 8.64
CA THR A 454 8.54 -11.73 9.75
C THR A 454 9.89 -12.27 9.24
N VAL A 455 10.82 -12.59 10.14
CA VAL A 455 12.12 -13.12 9.71
C VAL A 455 11.93 -14.50 9.08
N GLY A 456 12.54 -14.72 7.91
CA GLY A 456 12.40 -15.94 7.11
C GLY A 456 11.30 -15.87 6.05
N ASP A 457 10.36 -14.93 6.14
CA ASP A 457 9.39 -14.70 5.07
C ASP A 457 10.06 -14.13 3.80
N THR A 458 9.43 -14.39 2.65
CA THR A 458 9.78 -13.76 1.38
C THR A 458 8.59 -12.96 0.86
N LEU A 459 8.83 -11.74 0.37
CA LEU A 459 7.80 -10.92 -0.23
C LEU A 459 7.26 -11.58 -1.50
N GLN A 460 5.95 -11.83 -1.57
CA GLN A 460 5.31 -12.47 -2.72
C GLN A 460 4.96 -11.44 -3.81
N GLU A 461 5.05 -11.83 -5.08
CA GLU A 461 4.56 -10.98 -6.19
C GLU A 461 3.03 -10.94 -6.17
N PRO A 462 2.39 -9.75 -6.26
CA PRO A 462 0.95 -9.64 -6.45
C PRO A 462 0.43 -10.47 -7.63
N THR A 463 -0.57 -11.31 -7.38
CA THR A 463 -1.21 -12.15 -8.41
C THR A 463 -2.08 -11.32 -9.36
N THR A 464 -2.65 -10.22 -8.85
CA THR A 464 -3.36 -9.20 -9.64
C THR A 464 -2.39 -8.15 -10.15
N LYS A 465 -2.44 -7.86 -11.45
CA LYS A 465 -1.65 -6.79 -12.07
C LYS A 465 -2.54 -5.57 -12.29
N PRO A 466 -2.13 -4.37 -11.86
CA PRO A 466 -2.90 -3.16 -12.14
C PRO A 466 -2.88 -2.85 -13.64
N THR A 467 -3.78 -1.96 -14.07
CA THR A 467 -3.87 -1.51 -15.46
C THR A 467 -3.78 0.00 -15.54
N ARG A 468 -3.41 0.55 -16.70
CA ARG A 468 -3.38 1.99 -16.96
C ARG A 468 -3.63 2.21 -18.44
N PRO A 469 -4.61 3.04 -18.86
CA PRO A 469 -4.84 3.31 -20.28
C PRO A 469 -3.58 3.89 -20.92
N ASP A 470 -3.21 3.38 -22.10
CA ASP A 470 -2.04 3.78 -22.91
C ASP A 470 -0.65 3.38 -22.33
N TYR A 471 -0.61 2.51 -21.31
CA TYR A 471 0.64 1.99 -20.73
C TYR A 471 0.57 0.50 -20.36
N THR A 472 1.63 -0.23 -20.68
CA THR A 472 1.91 -1.57 -20.17
C THR A 472 2.52 -1.52 -18.77
N PHE A 473 2.07 -2.40 -17.87
CA PHE A 473 2.65 -2.56 -16.53
C PHE A 473 4.04 -3.20 -16.61
N ALA A 474 5.06 -2.46 -16.17
CA ALA A 474 6.48 -2.83 -16.25
C ALA A 474 7.04 -3.49 -14.97
N GLY A 475 6.25 -3.58 -13.90
CA GLY A 475 6.65 -4.15 -12.61
C GLY A 475 6.48 -3.16 -11.44
N TRP A 476 7.01 -3.54 -10.29
CA TRP A 476 6.97 -2.74 -9.05
C TRP A 476 8.34 -2.11 -8.78
N SER A 477 8.43 -0.94 -8.16
CA SER A 477 9.70 -0.29 -7.78
C SER A 477 9.67 0.31 -6.38
N ARG A 478 10.85 0.46 -5.75
CA ARG A 478 11.00 1.14 -4.45
C ARG A 478 10.83 2.66 -4.53
N THR A 479 10.81 3.24 -5.73
CA THR A 479 10.64 4.69 -5.93
C THR A 479 9.51 4.98 -6.91
N VAL A 480 8.81 6.10 -6.68
CA VAL A 480 7.71 6.60 -7.52
C VAL A 480 8.15 6.76 -8.99
N ASP A 481 9.38 7.21 -9.21
CA ASP A 481 9.97 7.49 -10.52
C ASP A 481 10.64 6.29 -11.21
N GLY A 482 10.64 5.11 -10.56
CA GLY A 482 11.29 3.90 -11.09
C GLY A 482 12.82 3.93 -11.10
N SER A 483 13.47 4.98 -10.57
CA SER A 483 14.94 5.11 -10.55
C SER A 483 15.66 3.99 -9.79
N ALA A 484 14.99 3.33 -8.84
CA ALA A 484 15.48 2.13 -8.16
C ALA A 484 15.39 0.83 -8.99
N GLY A 485 14.86 0.89 -10.22
CA GLY A 485 14.61 -0.28 -11.07
C GLY A 485 13.41 -1.12 -10.60
N ALA A 486 13.13 -2.20 -11.33
CA ALA A 486 12.09 -3.15 -10.94
C ALA A 486 12.54 -4.00 -9.73
N TRP A 487 11.64 -4.22 -8.78
CA TRP A 487 11.82 -5.11 -7.64
C TRP A 487 11.84 -6.57 -8.13
N ASN A 488 12.87 -7.32 -7.74
CA ASN A 488 12.97 -8.74 -8.06
C ASN A 488 12.40 -9.61 -6.92
N PHE A 489 11.18 -10.13 -7.11
CA PHE A 489 10.54 -11.05 -6.18
C PHE A 489 11.23 -12.43 -6.11
N SER A 490 12.03 -12.81 -7.11
CA SER A 490 12.72 -14.11 -7.15
C SER A 490 14.05 -14.17 -6.36
N GLU A 491 14.61 -13.03 -5.97
CA GLU A 491 15.88 -12.96 -5.22
C GLU A 491 15.73 -13.21 -3.71
N GLY A 492 14.51 -13.48 -3.22
CA GLY A 492 14.27 -13.76 -1.80
C GLY A 492 14.58 -12.59 -0.87
N MET A 493 14.58 -11.35 -1.39
CA MET A 493 14.80 -10.15 -0.58
C MET A 493 13.60 -9.93 0.36
N THR A 494 13.80 -10.09 1.67
CA THR A 494 12.88 -9.61 2.70
C THR A 494 13.24 -8.15 3.02
N PRO A 495 12.35 -7.17 2.83
CA PRO A 495 12.52 -5.83 3.41
C PRO A 495 12.73 -5.92 4.92
N THR A 496 13.63 -5.10 5.47
CA THR A 496 13.91 -5.04 6.92
C THR A 496 13.25 -3.84 7.62
N GLN A 497 12.50 -3.05 6.85
CA GLN A 497 11.78 -1.84 7.25
C GLN A 497 10.57 -1.68 6.31
N ASP A 498 9.54 -0.98 6.79
CA ASP A 498 8.31 -0.76 6.04
C ASP A 498 8.58 -0.12 4.67
N LEU A 499 7.84 -0.58 3.67
CA LEU A 499 8.10 -0.28 2.27
C LEU A 499 6.80 -0.10 1.48
N THR A 500 6.73 0.95 0.67
CA THR A 500 5.74 1.05 -0.40
C THR A 500 6.39 0.69 -1.74
N LEU A 501 5.76 -0.22 -2.49
CA LEU A 501 6.13 -0.56 -3.85
C LEU A 501 5.21 0.15 -4.85
N TYR A 502 5.81 0.94 -5.73
CA TYR A 502 5.12 1.75 -6.74
C TYR A 502 5.08 1.03 -8.08
N ALA A 503 3.90 0.86 -8.66
CA ALA A 503 3.75 0.31 -10.00
C ALA A 503 4.50 1.18 -11.03
N GLN A 504 5.17 0.55 -11.98
CA GLN A 504 5.89 1.21 -13.05
C GLN A 504 5.23 0.91 -14.39
N TRP A 505 5.32 1.88 -15.30
CA TRP A 505 4.49 1.94 -16.49
C TRP A 505 5.34 2.28 -17.71
N GLU A 506 5.42 1.39 -18.68
CA GLU A 506 5.98 1.70 -20.00
C GLU A 506 4.86 2.18 -20.92
N MET A 507 5.01 3.35 -21.52
CA MET A 507 4.04 3.89 -22.48
C MET A 507 3.96 3.00 -23.72
N ASP A 508 2.75 2.60 -24.10
CA ASP A 508 2.53 1.73 -25.25
C ASP A 508 2.90 2.47 -26.54
N LYS A 509 3.59 1.77 -27.45
CA LYS A 509 4.11 2.34 -28.71
C LYS A 509 3.61 1.55 -29.91
N HIS A 510 3.19 2.27 -30.93
CA HIS A 510 2.73 1.72 -32.21
C HIS A 510 3.60 2.22 -33.36
N THR A 511 3.54 1.54 -34.51
CA THR A 511 4.33 1.92 -35.68
C THR A 511 3.58 2.90 -36.58
N VAL A 512 4.32 3.88 -37.11
CA VAL A 512 3.83 4.80 -38.15
C VAL A 512 4.55 4.48 -39.45
N THR A 513 3.78 4.09 -40.47
CA THR A 513 4.27 3.85 -41.82
C THR A 513 3.79 4.95 -42.76
N PHE A 514 4.69 5.46 -43.60
CA PHE A 514 4.39 6.48 -44.59
C PHE A 514 4.31 5.85 -45.99
N ASP A 515 3.17 6.00 -46.66
CA ASP A 515 2.95 5.53 -48.04
C ASP A 515 2.93 6.73 -48.99
N LEU A 516 3.84 6.76 -49.97
CA LEU A 516 3.94 7.83 -50.95
C LEU A 516 2.74 7.92 -51.91
N ASN A 517 1.83 6.94 -51.92
CA ASN A 517 0.58 6.93 -52.68
C ASN A 517 0.78 7.31 -54.17
N GLY A 518 1.79 6.70 -54.79
CA GLY A 518 2.22 6.99 -56.17
C GLY A 518 3.22 8.14 -56.32
N GLY A 519 3.79 8.66 -55.23
CA GLY A 519 4.98 9.51 -55.25
C GLY A 519 6.25 8.75 -55.61
N THR A 520 7.32 9.49 -55.93
CA THR A 520 8.55 8.99 -56.56
C THR A 520 9.84 9.33 -55.80
N SER A 521 9.72 10.00 -54.64
CA SER A 521 10.84 10.24 -53.72
C SER A 521 11.22 8.97 -52.93
N GLU A 522 12.22 9.07 -52.06
CA GLU A 522 12.44 8.06 -51.02
C GLU A 522 11.27 8.04 -50.03
N VAL A 523 11.00 6.87 -49.45
CA VAL A 523 9.94 6.68 -48.45
C VAL A 523 10.48 7.09 -47.07
N PRO A 524 9.75 7.91 -46.28
CA PRO A 524 10.18 8.25 -44.92
C PRO A 524 10.38 7.01 -44.04
N PRO A 525 11.33 7.04 -43.08
CA PRO A 525 11.54 5.93 -42.17
C PRO A 525 10.31 5.67 -41.29
N ILE A 526 10.10 4.40 -40.94
CA ILE A 526 9.07 3.99 -39.98
C ILE A 526 9.40 4.60 -38.60
N GLN A 527 8.41 5.19 -37.94
CA GLN A 527 8.54 5.71 -36.58
C GLN A 527 7.88 4.75 -35.59
N SER A 528 8.38 4.70 -34.35
CA SER A 528 7.73 4.05 -33.21
C SER A 528 7.37 5.13 -32.21
N VAL A 529 6.07 5.40 -32.04
CA VAL A 529 5.55 6.57 -31.33
C VAL A 529 4.62 6.10 -30.21
N GLY A 530 4.77 6.71 -29.04
CA GLY A 530 3.91 6.43 -27.88
C GLY A 530 2.48 6.92 -28.11
N VAL A 531 1.48 6.18 -27.62
CA VAL A 531 0.07 6.60 -27.69
C VAL A 531 -0.12 7.98 -27.04
N GLY A 532 -0.91 8.83 -27.69
CA GLY A 532 -1.13 10.21 -27.24
C GLY A 532 0.03 11.18 -27.49
N VAL A 533 1.16 10.73 -28.05
CA VAL A 533 2.29 11.58 -28.45
C VAL A 533 2.16 12.03 -29.91
N ASN A 534 2.60 13.25 -30.23
CA ASN A 534 2.68 13.74 -31.60
C ASN A 534 3.69 12.92 -32.44
N ILE A 535 3.30 12.60 -33.67
CA ILE A 535 4.18 11.96 -34.67
C ILE A 535 5.15 13.01 -35.21
N GLU A 536 6.42 12.65 -35.48
CA GLU A 536 7.37 13.59 -36.09
C GLU A 536 7.02 13.80 -37.58
N THR A 537 7.05 15.05 -38.05
CA THR A 537 6.73 15.35 -39.45
C THR A 537 7.85 14.85 -40.37
N PRO A 538 7.57 14.00 -41.37
CA PRO A 538 8.59 13.60 -42.34
C PRO A 538 9.21 14.79 -43.06
N THR A 539 10.53 14.76 -43.23
CA THR A 539 11.25 15.72 -44.08
C THR A 539 12.27 15.00 -44.97
N PRO A 540 12.50 15.46 -46.21
CA PRO A 540 11.76 16.50 -46.92
C PRO A 540 10.34 16.04 -47.32
N ASP A 541 9.50 16.98 -47.78
CA ASP A 541 8.21 16.64 -48.39
C ASP A 541 8.41 15.71 -49.60
N PRO A 542 7.54 14.69 -49.79
CA PRO A 542 7.65 13.77 -50.91
C PRO A 542 7.34 14.47 -52.24
N THR A 543 7.82 13.89 -53.35
CA THR A 543 7.62 14.43 -54.71
C THR A 543 6.86 13.47 -55.62
N ARG A 544 6.10 14.04 -56.57
CA ARG A 544 5.37 13.30 -57.62
C ARG A 544 5.24 14.17 -58.87
N LEU A 545 5.73 13.69 -60.02
CA LEU A 545 5.75 14.45 -61.27
C LEU A 545 4.34 14.89 -61.72
N GLY A 546 4.14 16.19 -61.94
CA GLY A 546 2.87 16.77 -62.36
C GLY A 546 1.82 16.96 -61.24
N TYR A 547 2.20 16.78 -59.98
CA TYR A 547 1.35 17.01 -58.81
C TYR A 547 2.06 17.89 -57.77
N THR A 548 1.27 18.60 -56.97
CA THR A 548 1.72 19.30 -55.76
C THR A 548 1.39 18.45 -54.54
N PHE A 549 2.34 18.28 -53.61
CA PHE A 549 2.08 17.63 -52.33
C PHE A 549 1.10 18.45 -51.50
N ALA A 550 0.04 17.82 -50.99
CA ALA A 550 -1.02 18.46 -50.24
C ALA A 550 -0.98 18.14 -48.72
N GLY A 551 -0.11 17.22 -48.29
CA GLY A 551 -0.02 16.74 -46.91
C GLY A 551 -0.24 15.23 -46.79
N TRP A 552 -0.20 14.73 -45.56
CA TRP A 552 -0.43 13.33 -45.22
C TRP A 552 -1.88 13.10 -44.77
N SER A 553 -2.47 11.93 -45.02
CA SER A 553 -3.82 11.57 -44.53
C SER A 553 -3.93 10.08 -44.21
N THR A 554 -4.83 9.71 -43.31
CA THR A 554 -5.16 8.30 -43.00
C THR A 554 -6.03 7.63 -44.06
N ASN A 555 -6.52 8.36 -45.07
CA ASN A 555 -7.33 7.82 -46.17
C ASN A 555 -6.54 7.77 -47.49
N ILE A 556 -6.28 6.55 -47.99
CA ILE A 556 -5.61 6.30 -49.28
C ILE A 556 -6.32 6.94 -50.48
N ALA A 557 -7.66 6.97 -50.48
CA ALA A 557 -8.47 7.53 -51.56
C ALA A 557 -8.51 9.07 -51.57
N GLY A 558 -7.93 9.70 -50.55
CA GLY A 558 -7.85 11.15 -50.36
C GLY A 558 -8.99 11.75 -49.57
N SER A 559 -8.68 12.89 -48.94
CA SER A 559 -9.58 13.67 -48.07
C SER A 559 -9.13 15.12 -47.99
N GLU A 560 -10.06 16.05 -47.76
CA GLU A 560 -9.73 17.45 -47.47
C GLU A 560 -9.08 17.62 -46.09
N LYS A 561 -9.38 16.73 -45.12
CA LYS A 561 -8.64 16.68 -43.85
C LYS A 561 -7.30 15.99 -44.09
N VAL A 562 -6.21 16.71 -43.80
CA VAL A 562 -4.85 16.19 -43.64
C VAL A 562 -4.51 15.98 -42.16
N TRP A 563 -3.53 15.13 -41.89
CA TRP A 563 -2.95 14.92 -40.56
C TRP A 563 -2.18 16.16 -40.12
N ASN A 564 -2.51 16.68 -38.94
CA ASN A 564 -1.84 17.83 -38.36
C ASN A 564 -0.86 17.37 -37.28
N PHE A 565 0.42 17.24 -37.63
CA PHE A 565 1.45 16.71 -36.74
C PHE A 565 1.63 17.47 -35.40
N SER A 566 1.16 18.72 -35.28
CA SER A 566 1.19 19.47 -34.01
C SER A 566 -0.06 19.34 -33.13
N MET A 567 -1.13 18.70 -33.64
CA MET A 567 -2.43 18.60 -32.95
C MET A 567 -3.00 17.18 -32.91
N ASP A 568 -2.87 16.43 -34.00
CA ASP A 568 -3.24 15.00 -34.05
C ASP A 568 -2.10 14.17 -33.41
N VAL A 569 -2.47 13.18 -32.60
CA VAL A 569 -1.57 12.34 -31.79
C VAL A 569 -1.70 10.87 -32.18
N MET A 570 -0.69 10.07 -31.85
CA MET A 570 -0.67 8.64 -32.16
C MET A 570 -1.85 7.90 -31.49
N PRO A 571 -2.69 7.19 -32.25
CA PRO A 571 -3.74 6.34 -31.67
C PRO A 571 -3.17 5.03 -31.12
N ASP A 572 -3.97 4.32 -30.33
CA ASP A 572 -3.70 2.95 -29.87
C ASP A 572 -3.90 1.92 -31.01
N LYS A 573 -3.04 2.00 -32.03
CA LYS A 573 -2.83 1.03 -33.12
C LYS A 573 -1.77 1.53 -34.10
N ASP A 574 -1.18 0.62 -34.86
CA ASP A 574 -0.38 0.95 -36.04
C ASP A 574 -1.14 1.88 -37.00
N LEU A 575 -0.42 2.87 -37.53
CA LEU A 575 -0.96 3.94 -38.37
C LEU A 575 -0.25 3.99 -39.72
N THR A 576 -1.02 3.98 -40.81
CA THR A 576 -0.51 4.32 -42.14
C THR A 576 -0.96 5.72 -42.53
N LEU A 577 0.00 6.57 -42.90
CA LEU A 577 -0.24 7.90 -43.45
C LEU A 577 0.11 7.90 -44.94
N TYR A 578 -0.88 8.21 -45.77
CA TYR A 578 -0.81 8.25 -47.23
C TYR A 578 -0.59 9.68 -47.71
N ALA A 579 0.41 9.90 -48.56
CA ALA A 579 0.66 11.19 -49.19
C ALA A 579 -0.52 11.59 -50.09
N GLN A 580 -0.91 12.86 -50.02
CA GLN A 580 -2.00 13.43 -50.78
C GLN A 580 -1.47 14.37 -51.86
N TRP A 581 -2.11 14.33 -53.03
CA TRP A 581 -1.57 14.91 -54.25
C TRP A 581 -2.64 15.74 -54.97
N ARG A 582 -2.40 17.04 -55.13
CA ARG A 582 -3.20 17.89 -55.99
C ARG A 582 -2.61 17.85 -57.40
N ILE A 583 -3.41 17.46 -58.40
CA ILE A 583 -2.97 17.50 -59.80
C ILE A 583 -2.70 18.94 -60.24
N ASN A 584 -1.55 19.18 -60.88
CA ASN A 584 -1.21 20.51 -61.37
C ASN A 584 -2.00 20.83 -62.63
N THR A 585 -2.31 22.11 -62.82
CA THR A 585 -2.88 22.64 -64.07
C THR A 585 -1.86 23.52 -64.75
N TYR A 586 -1.69 23.34 -66.04
CA TYR A 586 -0.75 24.06 -66.87
C TYR A 586 -1.49 24.81 -67.99
N THR A 587 -0.88 25.89 -68.46
CA THR A 587 -1.47 26.81 -69.42
C THR A 587 -1.09 26.41 -70.84
N VAL A 588 -2.09 26.28 -71.71
CA VAL A 588 -1.90 26.23 -73.17
C VAL A 588 -2.20 27.60 -73.74
N THR A 589 -1.21 28.22 -74.36
CA THR A 589 -1.37 29.47 -75.12
C THR A 589 -1.34 29.20 -76.62
N PHE A 590 -2.15 29.95 -77.38
CA PHE A 590 -2.30 29.75 -78.81
C PHE A 590 -1.80 30.97 -79.59
N ASP A 591 -0.73 30.79 -80.36
CA ASP A 591 -0.14 31.83 -81.18
C ASP A 591 -0.61 31.70 -82.64
N LEU A 592 -1.24 32.73 -83.19
CA LEU A 592 -1.76 32.70 -84.56
C LEU A 592 -0.67 32.73 -85.64
N ASN A 593 0.60 32.98 -85.28
CA ASN A 593 1.74 33.04 -86.21
C ASN A 593 1.45 33.92 -87.45
N GLY A 594 0.86 35.10 -87.22
CA GLY A 594 0.41 36.04 -88.26
C GLY A 594 -1.00 35.81 -88.83
N GLY A 595 -1.83 34.98 -88.19
CA GLY A 595 -3.27 34.86 -88.46
C GLY A 595 -4.11 36.03 -87.93
N GLY A 596 -5.37 36.13 -88.37
CA GLY A 596 -6.22 37.32 -88.17
C GLY A 596 -7.32 37.21 -87.12
N SER A 597 -8.13 36.13 -87.11
CA SER A 597 -9.25 35.94 -86.17
C SER A 597 -9.88 34.54 -86.28
N PRO A 598 -10.48 33.99 -85.20
CA PRO A 598 -10.35 34.44 -83.81
C PRO A 598 -9.00 34.01 -83.21
N VAL A 599 -8.54 34.75 -82.19
CA VAL A 599 -7.48 34.27 -81.29
C VAL A 599 -8.15 33.33 -80.28
N PRO A 600 -7.72 32.06 -80.15
CA PRO A 600 -8.23 31.18 -79.11
C PRO A 600 -7.94 31.74 -77.71
N ALA A 601 -8.87 31.52 -76.78
CA ALA A 601 -8.58 31.72 -75.36
C ALA A 601 -7.51 30.72 -74.90
N GLU A 602 -6.70 31.12 -73.93
CA GLU A 602 -5.83 30.20 -73.20
C GLU A 602 -6.65 29.11 -72.50
N GLN A 603 -6.05 27.93 -72.34
CA GLN A 603 -6.68 26.81 -71.66
C GLN A 603 -5.85 26.37 -70.46
N ASN A 604 -6.47 26.29 -69.29
CA ASN A 604 -5.89 25.71 -68.10
C ASN A 604 -6.24 24.22 -68.06
N ILE A 605 -5.27 23.36 -68.37
CA ILE A 605 -5.47 21.91 -68.53
C ILE A 605 -4.72 21.17 -67.42
N ALA A 606 -5.40 20.22 -66.76
CA ALA A 606 -4.76 19.38 -65.75
C ALA A 606 -3.70 18.47 -66.39
N PHE A 607 -2.59 18.23 -65.69
CA PHE A 607 -1.51 17.34 -66.12
C PHE A 607 -2.03 16.01 -66.69
N GLY A 608 -1.46 15.54 -67.80
CA GLY A 608 -1.87 14.30 -68.47
C GLY A 608 -3.23 14.34 -69.18
N SER A 609 -4.05 15.38 -68.99
CA SER A 609 -5.35 15.53 -69.67
C SER A 609 -5.19 15.98 -71.12
N LYS A 610 -6.25 15.82 -71.92
CA LYS A 610 -6.28 16.30 -73.31
C LYS A 610 -6.52 17.80 -73.36
N VAL A 611 -5.70 18.49 -74.16
CA VAL A 611 -5.98 19.87 -74.59
C VAL A 611 -7.17 19.84 -75.55
N MET A 612 -8.07 20.83 -75.47
CA MET A 612 -9.19 20.94 -76.40
C MET A 612 -8.76 21.68 -77.65
N GLU A 613 -9.01 21.13 -78.84
CA GLU A 613 -8.71 21.81 -80.09
C GLU A 613 -9.58 23.09 -80.24
N PRO A 614 -9.00 24.28 -80.50
CA PRO A 614 -9.77 25.51 -80.65
C PRO A 614 -10.79 25.47 -81.78
N THR A 615 -12.05 25.75 -81.46
CA THR A 615 -13.15 25.89 -82.44
C THR A 615 -13.83 27.26 -82.34
N PRO A 616 -14.10 27.97 -83.45
CA PRO A 616 -13.72 27.62 -84.82
C PRO A 616 -12.21 27.75 -85.06
N ALA A 617 -11.70 27.02 -86.06
CA ALA A 617 -10.31 27.13 -86.47
C ALA A 617 -9.97 28.58 -86.90
N PRO A 618 -8.76 29.08 -86.61
CA PRO A 618 -8.38 30.46 -86.94
C PRO A 618 -8.30 30.67 -88.44
N THR A 619 -8.46 31.94 -88.87
CA THR A 619 -8.39 32.32 -90.29
C THR A 619 -7.24 33.30 -90.57
N ARG A 620 -6.64 33.18 -91.76
CA ARG A 620 -5.58 34.06 -92.28
C ARG A 620 -5.79 34.27 -93.78
N SER A 621 -5.86 35.52 -94.22
CA SER A 621 -6.10 35.84 -95.63
C SER A 621 -5.02 35.23 -96.55
N GLY A 622 -5.44 34.65 -97.67
CA GLY A 622 -4.56 34.00 -98.65
C GLY A 622 -3.91 32.68 -98.19
N HIS A 623 -4.33 32.10 -97.06
CA HIS A 623 -3.76 30.86 -96.51
C HIS A 623 -4.84 29.90 -96.01
N THR A 624 -4.53 28.60 -96.03
CA THR A 624 -5.31 27.54 -95.38
C THR A 624 -4.66 27.17 -94.06
N PHE A 625 -5.44 27.09 -92.98
CA PHE A 625 -4.98 26.55 -91.69
C PHE A 625 -4.73 25.04 -91.82
N ILE A 626 -3.57 24.56 -91.38
CA ILE A 626 -3.18 23.13 -91.52
C ILE A 626 -2.93 22.41 -90.18
N GLY A 627 -3.03 23.11 -89.05
CA GLY A 627 -2.92 22.52 -87.72
C GLY A 627 -2.20 23.42 -86.71
N TRP A 628 -2.15 22.94 -85.48
CA TRP A 628 -1.38 23.52 -84.39
C TRP A 628 -0.08 22.73 -84.21
N TYR A 629 1.02 23.43 -83.98
CA TYR A 629 2.37 22.86 -83.88
C TYR A 629 3.03 23.31 -82.56
N ASP A 630 3.96 22.53 -82.02
CA ASP A 630 4.79 22.93 -80.87
C ASP A 630 5.92 23.90 -81.28
N ALA A 631 6.81 24.25 -80.34
CA ALA A 631 7.92 25.17 -80.61
C ALA A 631 9.01 24.53 -81.50
N GLU A 632 9.03 23.21 -81.58
CA GLU A 632 9.95 22.37 -82.34
C GLU A 632 9.43 22.01 -83.75
N ASP A 633 8.29 22.59 -84.17
CA ASP A 633 7.62 22.36 -85.46
C ASP A 633 7.09 20.92 -85.66
N ASN A 634 6.67 20.26 -84.57
CA ASN A 634 5.90 19.01 -84.64
C ASN A 634 4.39 19.28 -84.56
N VAL A 635 3.59 18.47 -85.27
CA VAL A 635 2.12 18.56 -85.24
C VAL A 635 1.58 18.17 -83.86
N TRP A 636 0.84 19.06 -83.21
CA TRP A 636 0.13 18.75 -81.97
C TRP A 636 -1.15 17.96 -82.24
N ASP A 637 -1.12 16.65 -81.97
CA ASP A 637 -2.28 15.77 -82.09
C ASP A 637 -3.12 15.81 -80.80
N PHE A 638 -4.15 16.67 -80.77
CA PHE A 638 -5.08 16.83 -79.64
C PHE A 638 -5.78 15.53 -79.19
N ARG A 639 -5.78 14.46 -80.00
CA ARG A 639 -6.36 13.15 -79.64
C ARG A 639 -5.33 12.23 -78.98
N LYS A 640 -4.04 12.35 -79.31
CA LYS A 640 -2.97 11.48 -78.80
C LYS A 640 -2.11 12.14 -77.73
N MET A 641 -1.71 13.39 -77.92
CA MET A 641 -0.89 14.14 -76.98
C MET A 641 -1.69 14.54 -75.74
N SER A 642 -0.99 14.77 -74.63
CA SER A 642 -1.57 15.12 -73.33
C SER A 642 -0.75 16.27 -72.75
N MET A 643 -1.34 17.03 -71.82
CA MET A 643 -0.65 18.17 -71.20
C MET A 643 0.60 17.70 -70.44
N PRO A 644 1.80 18.22 -70.77
CA PRO A 644 3.04 17.92 -70.05
C PRO A 644 3.08 18.63 -68.69
N ASP A 645 4.18 18.48 -67.96
CA ASP A 645 4.44 19.08 -66.64
C ASP A 645 4.91 20.54 -66.71
N SER A 646 4.67 21.22 -67.83
CA SER A 646 4.96 22.63 -68.06
C SER A 646 3.85 23.30 -68.87
N ASP A 647 3.78 24.63 -68.80
CA ASP A 647 3.02 25.41 -69.77
C ASP A 647 3.54 25.16 -71.20
N ILE A 648 2.65 25.21 -72.19
CA ILE A 648 3.02 25.07 -73.61
C ILE A 648 2.42 26.20 -74.45
N LYS A 649 3.09 26.49 -75.57
CA LYS A 649 2.57 27.36 -76.61
C LYS A 649 2.42 26.57 -77.91
N LEU A 650 1.25 26.67 -78.51
CA LEU A 650 0.92 26.05 -79.78
C LEU A 650 0.79 27.10 -80.88
N TYR A 651 1.43 26.87 -82.01
CA TYR A 651 1.56 27.80 -83.13
C TYR A 651 0.67 27.38 -84.30
N ALA A 652 -0.13 28.30 -84.83
CA ALA A 652 -0.99 28.05 -85.98
C ALA A 652 -0.16 27.97 -87.27
N HIS A 653 -0.18 26.83 -87.96
CA HIS A 653 0.55 26.64 -89.22
C HIS A 653 -0.35 26.81 -90.44
N TRP A 654 0.24 27.35 -91.51
CA TRP A 654 -0.48 27.94 -92.63
C TRP A 654 0.10 27.51 -93.98
N LYS A 655 -0.73 27.01 -94.88
CA LYS A 655 -0.37 26.73 -96.27
C LYS A 655 -0.86 27.88 -97.16
N LYS A 656 0.05 28.58 -97.84
CA LYS A 656 -0.28 29.68 -98.76
C LYS A 656 -1.08 29.15 -99.96
N LEU A 657 -2.14 29.87 -100.34
CA LEU A 657 -2.91 29.59 -101.55
C LEU A 657 -2.13 30.07 -102.78
N GLY A 658 -1.93 29.18 -103.76
CA GLY A 658 -1.27 29.49 -105.02
C GLY A 658 -2.20 30.26 -105.97
N LEU A 659 -1.69 31.35 -106.55
CA LEU A 659 -2.35 32.11 -107.60
C LEU A 659 -1.63 31.85 -108.92
N ASP A 660 -2.12 30.90 -109.73
CA ASP A 660 -1.66 30.71 -111.10
C ASP A 660 -2.62 31.40 -112.10
N ASN A 661 -2.15 32.55 -112.61
CA ASN A 661 -2.46 33.19 -113.89
C ASN A 661 -3.90 33.15 -114.46
N ILE A 662 -4.60 34.29 -114.39
CA ILE A 662 -5.41 34.81 -115.50
C ILE A 662 -5.17 36.33 -115.64
N THR A 663 -4.74 36.77 -116.82
CA THR A 663 -4.66 38.19 -117.21
C THR A 663 -5.82 38.60 -118.13
N THR A 664 -6.63 39.55 -117.64
CA THR A 664 -7.25 40.70 -118.37
C THR A 664 -7.84 40.52 -119.78
N ASP A 665 -9.12 40.90 -119.96
CA ASP A 665 -9.46 42.19 -120.60
C ASP A 665 -10.87 42.72 -120.23
N ASN A 666 -11.09 44.03 -120.38
CA ASN A 666 -12.36 44.79 -120.44
C ASN A 666 -13.31 44.88 -119.19
N GLY A 667 -12.90 45.73 -118.24
CA GLY A 667 -13.55 47.04 -118.02
C GLY A 667 -15.06 47.18 -117.71
N ASN A 668 -15.36 47.36 -116.41
CA ASN A 668 -16.49 48.12 -115.80
C ASN A 668 -17.96 47.67 -115.98
N VAL A 669 -18.86 47.81 -114.99
CA VAL A 669 -18.78 47.63 -113.51
C VAL A 669 -20.21 47.54 -112.93
N LEU A 670 -20.46 46.49 -112.12
CA LEU A 670 -21.45 46.32 -111.03
C LEU A 670 -22.93 46.81 -111.16
N LYS A 671 -23.88 45.87 -110.96
CA LYS A 671 -24.73 45.81 -109.73
C LYS A 671 -25.62 44.54 -109.58
N LYS A 672 -25.40 43.81 -108.48
CA LYS A 672 -26.32 43.19 -107.46
C LYS A 672 -27.69 42.51 -107.79
N GLU A 673 -27.92 41.40 -107.06
CA GLU A 673 -29.19 40.87 -106.46
C GLU A 673 -30.22 40.14 -107.40
N ASN A 674 -31.05 39.15 -106.99
CA ASN A 674 -31.30 38.40 -105.72
C ASN A 674 -32.03 37.03 -105.97
N ILE A 675 -31.79 35.98 -105.13
CA ILE A 675 -32.69 35.06 -104.34
C ILE A 675 -34.10 34.62 -104.91
N PRO A 676 -34.88 33.56 -104.47
CA PRO A 676 -34.70 32.30 -103.67
C PRO A 676 -35.26 30.98 -104.32
N THR A 677 -35.18 29.80 -103.64
CA THR A 677 -36.37 29.02 -103.13
C THR A 677 -36.05 27.69 -102.40
N THR A 678 -37.08 27.16 -101.71
CA THR A 678 -37.16 26.31 -100.49
C THR A 678 -37.34 24.77 -100.64
N LYS A 679 -36.99 24.01 -99.57
CA LYS A 679 -37.65 22.83 -98.89
C LYS A 679 -38.28 21.64 -99.70
N SER A 680 -38.19 20.40 -99.15
CA SER A 680 -39.37 19.58 -98.69
C SER A 680 -39.04 18.11 -98.23
N ASN A 681 -39.62 17.70 -97.08
CA ASN A 681 -40.24 16.43 -96.58
C ASN A 681 -40.12 15.07 -97.39
N THR A 682 -40.36 13.83 -96.88
CA THR A 682 -41.09 13.28 -95.68
C THR A 682 -40.74 11.79 -95.36
N LEU A 683 -41.21 11.28 -94.20
CA LEU A 683 -41.22 9.88 -93.64
C LEU A 683 -42.31 8.94 -94.26
N PRO A 684 -42.31 7.57 -94.12
CA PRO A 684 -42.63 6.86 -92.83
C PRO A 684 -42.13 5.39 -92.56
N LYS A 685 -42.14 5.00 -91.25
CA LYS A 685 -42.56 3.74 -90.53
C LYS A 685 -42.46 2.32 -91.21
N THR A 686 -42.31 1.15 -90.56
CA THR A 686 -42.47 0.61 -89.17
C THR A 686 -41.93 -0.84 -89.04
N GLY A 687 -41.67 -1.37 -87.83
CA GLY A 687 -42.09 -2.76 -87.48
C GLY A 687 -41.07 -3.91 -87.27
N GLU A 688 -40.76 -4.20 -85.99
CA GLU A 688 -40.51 -5.51 -85.30
C GLU A 688 -39.71 -6.73 -85.88
N LYS A 689 -38.85 -7.24 -84.97
CA LYS A 689 -38.55 -8.66 -84.57
C LYS A 689 -37.35 -9.47 -85.14
N VAL A 690 -36.32 -9.57 -84.25
CA VAL A 690 -35.66 -10.79 -83.70
C VAL A 690 -35.18 -11.93 -84.63
N GLU A 691 -33.86 -12.21 -84.62
CA GLU A 691 -33.30 -13.48 -84.09
C GLU A 691 -31.78 -13.39 -83.77
N PHE A 692 -31.20 -14.47 -83.24
CA PHE A 692 -30.11 -14.46 -82.23
C PHE A 692 -28.85 -15.27 -82.63
N VAL A 693 -27.91 -15.42 -81.66
CA VAL A 693 -26.71 -16.31 -81.62
C VAL A 693 -25.43 -15.75 -82.28
N GLY A 694 -24.28 -15.65 -81.60
CA GLY A 694 -23.99 -15.78 -80.15
C GLY A 694 -22.51 -16.05 -79.79
N ILE A 695 -22.13 -15.80 -78.52
CA ILE A 695 -20.98 -16.40 -77.77
C ILE A 695 -19.57 -15.83 -78.12
N CYS A 696 -18.65 -15.40 -77.22
CA CYS A 696 -18.60 -15.36 -75.73
C CYS A 696 -17.61 -14.29 -75.16
N GLY A 697 -17.66 -13.99 -73.85
CA GLY A 697 -16.59 -13.32 -73.05
C GLY A 697 -17.04 -12.08 -72.23
N LEU A 698 -17.62 -12.22 -71.04
CA LEU A 698 -17.01 -12.08 -69.68
C LEU A 698 -16.25 -10.74 -69.42
N LEU A 699 -16.42 -9.98 -68.32
CA LEU A 699 -17.29 -10.04 -67.12
C LEU A 699 -17.39 -8.67 -66.40
N LEU A 700 -18.47 -8.50 -65.60
CA LEU A 700 -18.60 -7.72 -64.34
C LEU A 700 -18.40 -6.19 -64.27
N VAL A 701 -19.55 -5.49 -64.23
CA VAL A 701 -19.96 -4.51 -63.19
C VAL A 701 -21.51 -4.44 -63.17
N SER A 702 -22.23 -4.05 -62.11
CA SER A 702 -21.88 -3.58 -60.75
C SER A 702 -22.98 -3.94 -59.71
N SER A 703 -22.82 -3.43 -58.47
CA SER A 703 -23.68 -3.47 -57.27
C SER A 703 -25.03 -2.75 -57.33
N LEU A 704 -26.01 -3.18 -56.51
CA LEU A 704 -26.86 -2.25 -55.75
C LEU A 704 -27.26 -2.83 -54.37
N VAL A 705 -27.46 -1.93 -53.41
CA VAL A 705 -27.68 -2.18 -51.97
C VAL A 705 -29.17 -2.04 -51.62
N VAL A 706 -29.68 -2.82 -50.64
CA VAL A 706 -30.46 -2.36 -49.46
C VAL A 706 -30.94 -3.55 -48.61
N VAL A 707 -30.96 -3.34 -47.29
CA VAL A 707 -31.12 -4.29 -46.18
C VAL A 707 -32.58 -4.71 -45.93
N ILE A 708 -32.81 -5.99 -45.55
CA ILE A 708 -33.91 -6.39 -44.64
C ILE A 708 -33.41 -7.44 -43.61
N TYR A 709 -33.79 -7.23 -42.34
CA TYR A 709 -33.61 -8.11 -41.17
C TYR A 709 -34.15 -9.56 -41.34
N LYS A 710 -33.44 -10.58 -40.80
CA LYS A 710 -33.92 -11.41 -39.65
C LYS A 710 -33.01 -12.60 -39.23
N LYS A 711 -32.71 -12.61 -37.92
CA LYS A 711 -32.91 -13.68 -36.89
C LYS A 711 -32.22 -15.07 -36.96
N ASN A 712 -31.79 -15.48 -35.76
CA ASN A 712 -31.40 -16.82 -35.28
C ASN A 712 -30.07 -17.37 -35.83
N MET A 713 -29.22 -18.03 -35.03
CA MET A 713 -29.36 -18.46 -33.62
C MET A 713 -28.50 -17.62 -32.66
#